data_AF-A0A3D9JS34-F1
#
_entry.id   AF-A0A3D9JS34-F1
#
_cell.length_a   1.000
_cell.length_b   1.000
_cell.length_c   1.000
_cell.angle_alpha   90.00
_cell.angle_beta   90.00
_cell.angle_gamma   90.00
#
_symmetry.space_group_name_H-M   'P 1'
#
loop_
_entity.id
_entity.type
_entity.pdbx_description
1 polymer ?
#
loop_
_entity_poly.entity_id
_entity_poly.type
_entity_poly.pdbx_seq_one_letter_code
_entity_poly.pdbx_strand_id
1 'polypeptide(L)'
;MKLGNKVTLSALAAVLAVTSLGGGALGDKGFAGKVGWLQTANAEEPPIGEPPVIELPGTEPPIVEPPETEPPVVEPPETEPPIVVPPETEPPVVEPPETEPPEAESPEAELPEIESPIVVQPYDDQAEWARLLASGILDRVNELFEALAAGDPSDFQDVLNLRSEIASLGESDYEPLIAPIWSKIAGKLSEGVDGEAAKANLLKWVKAIASARYDPELSEFKAIRRDPEFIAMIRLIETAGGGVNVTLQDTAEFLLGDGGARKGIEGTLVDLTSGLSTMELAQLLASQEKLTEVLIQATDIVVRDTDNYKVSQLLNNLGITSGDIGNVVRGLQRKLQKDEPAVRALLIAYIRTVAEANVQISEDGREHRYSLAVHGTEIPSFLLRWDKLSGDPEANVTPEGVVTIPGDVESASAVIQASLVNPLNGATKTIFKLQITLTAKQAEGEQFPIEAFIARMSPIRDALLAGDPSDVRAVRHLRDELAGLDAASNLKLIDPVWRRIAPRLPADIDQAALRQRLFEAVRAAGAIHYDPQASELQTVLSDSNYRAAMLTIGEAAGIKRLTMDDYLIFWFGDGEGRGGVEGEIRNIISGMKPSELARLLGSSNRQETVRNQAIAAVLSRTEAYPLSAALTGLGVRSDDIGSAIASFRSKLRYDELAAVAWTAATILAEAVPTVDVAPNGRQHQYGLTFLGVEIPPSILKWTKVSGSKDVNVSASGKVTIPKKIAEATAVIQAVWTNSSIRSGKVLFRQEVTLVNGDYVRKVDDIVKEMKEKLGDIDRRLKGAEGDEEKVQLLLETIQLNKDTVNEIRAAEAPKREKDKAIGETQKLTLKMTTRIVQSLLDL
;
A
#
# COMPACT_ATOMS: atom_id res chain seq x y z
N MET A 1 -19.19 9.18 -11.44
CA MET A 1 -20.42 8.50 -11.91
C MET A 1 -20.82 7.52 -10.82
N LYS A 2 -22.08 7.44 -10.35
CA LYS A 2 -23.29 8.25 -10.62
C LYS A 2 -24.17 8.19 -9.35
N LEU A 3 -24.36 9.26 -8.58
CA LEU A 3 -25.18 9.27 -7.29
C LEU A 3 -25.83 10.73 -7.41
N GLY A 4 -27.13 11.04 -7.19
CA GLY A 4 -28.20 10.28 -6.56
C GLY A 4 -29.56 10.97 -6.27
N ASN A 5 -30.66 10.18 -6.25
CA ASN A 5 -32.03 10.64 -6.05
C ASN A 5 -32.77 9.91 -4.92
N LYS A 6 -33.07 10.60 -3.81
CA LYS A 6 -34.47 10.71 -3.36
C LYS A 6 -34.73 12.04 -2.66
N VAL A 7 -35.49 12.89 -3.34
CA VAL A 7 -36.75 13.41 -2.75
C VAL A 7 -37.96 12.98 -3.60
N THR A 8 -37.70 12.16 -4.62
CA THR A 8 -38.53 11.80 -5.77
C THR A 8 -39.57 10.70 -5.49
N LEU A 9 -40.33 10.81 -4.39
CA LEU A 9 -41.65 10.15 -4.31
C LEU A 9 -42.71 11.01 -3.59
N SER A 10 -42.40 11.51 -2.39
CA SER A 10 -43.24 12.50 -1.70
C SER A 10 -43.24 13.84 -2.42
N ALA A 11 -42.07 14.31 -2.86
CA ALA A 11 -42.01 15.43 -3.79
C ALA A 11 -42.30 15.01 -5.23
N LEU A 12 -42.34 13.72 -5.58
CA LEU A 12 -42.87 13.30 -6.88
C LEU A 12 -44.39 13.48 -6.93
N ALA A 13 -45.14 13.20 -5.86
CA ALA A 13 -46.56 13.55 -5.78
C ALA A 13 -46.80 15.07 -5.95
N ALA A 14 -45.88 15.91 -5.44
CA ALA A 14 -45.95 17.37 -5.58
C ALA A 14 -45.43 17.90 -6.92
N VAL A 15 -44.38 17.30 -7.50
CA VAL A 15 -43.72 17.74 -8.74
C VAL A 15 -44.36 17.11 -9.97
N LEU A 16 -44.87 15.87 -9.92
CA LEU A 16 -45.78 15.37 -10.96
C LEU A 16 -47.03 16.24 -11.03
N ALA A 17 -47.51 16.79 -9.92
CA ALA A 17 -48.59 17.79 -9.94
C ALA A 17 -48.23 19.14 -10.62
N VAL A 18 -46.99 19.34 -11.09
CA VAL A 18 -46.54 20.54 -11.81
C VAL A 18 -45.92 20.25 -13.18
N THR A 19 -45.07 19.23 -13.24
CA THR A 19 -44.50 18.64 -14.48
C THR A 19 -45.50 17.73 -15.20
N SER A 20 -46.76 17.72 -14.73
CA SER A 20 -47.94 17.01 -15.22
C SER A 20 -48.18 17.02 -16.73
N LEU A 21 -47.56 17.99 -17.39
CA LEU A 21 -47.92 18.53 -18.68
C LEU A 21 -47.31 17.68 -19.83
N GLY A 22 -46.94 16.43 -19.51
CA GLY A 22 -46.38 15.40 -20.38
C GLY A 22 -46.53 13.99 -19.77
N GLY A 23 -47.76 13.47 -19.76
CA GLY A 23 -48.08 12.03 -19.59
C GLY A 23 -48.62 11.56 -18.22
N GLY A 24 -49.87 11.04 -18.15
CA GLY A 24 -50.29 10.10 -17.08
C GLY A 24 -51.80 10.01 -16.70
N ALA A 25 -52.07 9.37 -15.54
CA ALA A 25 -53.31 9.13 -14.76
C ALA A 25 -54.31 8.01 -15.17
N LEU A 26 -54.58 6.99 -14.30
CA LEU A 26 -55.70 6.02 -14.34
C LEU A 26 -55.55 4.85 -13.32
N GLY A 27 -56.69 4.25 -12.94
CA GLY A 27 -56.77 2.88 -12.39
C GLY A 27 -57.35 1.90 -13.43
N ASP A 28 -57.86 0.70 -13.12
CA ASP A 28 -58.04 -0.04 -11.85
C ASP A 28 -58.21 -1.56 -12.19
N LYS A 29 -58.15 -2.46 -11.19
CA LYS A 29 -58.53 -3.91 -11.24
C LYS A 29 -57.55 -4.91 -11.88
N GLY A 30 -56.35 -4.99 -11.30
CA GLY A 30 -56.03 -6.02 -10.30
C GLY A 30 -55.97 -7.52 -10.67
N PHE A 31 -55.14 -8.25 -9.93
CA PHE A 31 -55.21 -9.71 -9.80
C PHE A 31 -54.84 -10.17 -8.39
N ALA A 32 -55.41 -11.28 -7.93
CA ALA A 32 -55.11 -11.88 -6.63
C ALA A 32 -54.50 -13.28 -6.80
N GLY A 33 -53.35 -13.53 -6.17
CA GLY A 33 -52.83 -14.88 -5.96
C GLY A 33 -51.37 -15.09 -6.35
N LYS A 34 -50.43 -14.81 -5.42
CA LYS A 34 -49.19 -15.59 -5.15
C LYS A 34 -48.29 -14.96 -4.06
N VAL A 35 -48.77 -14.84 -2.82
CA VAL A 35 -47.94 -15.00 -1.61
C VAL A 35 -48.87 -15.35 -0.46
N GLY A 36 -48.72 -16.56 0.08
CA GLY A 36 -49.61 -17.11 1.10
C GLY A 36 -48.99 -17.14 2.48
N TRP A 37 -48.99 -16.01 3.19
CA TRP A 37 -48.76 -15.95 4.64
C TRP A 37 -49.61 -14.86 5.27
N LEU A 38 -50.60 -15.27 6.06
CA LEU A 38 -51.12 -14.61 7.27
C LEU A 38 -52.38 -15.36 7.71
N GLN A 39 -52.30 -16.07 8.85
CA GLN A 39 -53.49 -16.43 9.61
C GLN A 39 -53.34 -15.83 11.00
N THR A 40 -54.30 -14.98 11.37
CA THR A 40 -54.27 -14.12 12.55
C THR A 40 -54.45 -14.92 13.85
N ALA A 41 -53.70 -14.53 14.89
CA ALA A 41 -54.07 -14.78 16.28
C ALA A 41 -54.28 -13.44 16.97
N ASN A 42 -55.41 -13.29 17.69
CA ASN A 42 -55.79 -12.06 18.39
C ASN A 42 -55.20 -12.03 19.81
N ALA A 43 -55.01 -10.83 20.39
CA ALA A 43 -54.53 -10.67 21.76
C ALA A 43 -55.69 -10.44 22.75
N GLU A 44 -55.77 -11.27 23.79
CA GLU A 44 -56.59 -11.06 24.99
C GLU A 44 -55.95 -11.80 26.18
N GLU A 45 -55.64 -11.09 27.26
CA GLU A 45 -55.40 -11.63 28.62
C GLU A 45 -56.77 -11.88 29.31
N PRO A 46 -56.91 -12.52 30.51
CA PRO A 46 -55.92 -12.90 31.54
C PRO A 46 -56.15 -14.38 32.02
N PRO A 47 -55.87 -14.87 33.27
CA PRO A 47 -55.15 -14.32 34.42
C PRO A 47 -54.08 -15.26 35.05
N ILE A 48 -53.49 -14.79 36.16
CA ILE A 48 -52.43 -15.45 36.96
C ILE A 48 -52.93 -16.69 37.72
N GLY A 49 -52.10 -17.75 37.78
CA GLY A 49 -52.22 -18.85 38.75
C GLY A 49 -51.08 -19.87 38.69
N GLU A 50 -50.32 -20.02 39.79
CA GLU A 50 -49.44 -21.19 40.08
C GLU A 50 -50.34 -22.39 40.46
N PRO A 51 -49.99 -23.68 40.22
CA PRO A 51 -48.68 -24.32 40.48
C PRO A 51 -48.34 -25.41 39.40
N PRO A 52 -47.54 -26.49 39.64
CA PRO A 52 -46.57 -26.81 40.69
C PRO A 52 -45.15 -27.13 40.17
N VAL A 53 -44.20 -27.30 41.10
CA VAL A 53 -42.87 -27.88 40.79
C VAL A 53 -42.99 -29.40 40.57
N ILE A 54 -42.38 -29.90 39.50
CA ILE A 54 -42.17 -31.34 39.24
C ILE A 54 -40.69 -31.55 38.93
N GLU A 55 -39.99 -32.31 39.77
CA GLU A 55 -38.65 -32.80 39.47
C GLU A 55 -38.74 -33.95 38.45
N LEU A 56 -38.09 -33.82 37.30
CA LEU A 56 -37.93 -34.91 36.33
C LEU A 56 -36.60 -35.64 36.56
N PRO A 57 -36.58 -36.98 36.53
CA PRO A 57 -35.38 -37.75 36.83
C PRO A 57 -34.34 -37.63 35.71
N GLY A 58 -33.09 -37.39 36.09
CA GLY A 58 -31.97 -37.39 35.16
C GLY A 58 -31.73 -38.78 34.56
N THR A 59 -31.72 -38.85 33.22
CA THR A 59 -31.19 -39.97 32.45
C THR A 59 -30.31 -39.41 31.33
N GLU A 60 -29.04 -39.79 31.31
CA GLU A 60 -28.12 -39.37 30.24
C GLU A 60 -28.50 -40.08 28.93
N PRO A 61 -28.56 -39.38 27.79
CA PRO A 61 -28.73 -40.03 26.49
C PRO A 61 -27.46 -40.85 26.16
N PRO A 62 -27.59 -42.05 25.57
CA PRO A 62 -26.42 -42.83 25.19
C PRO A 62 -25.65 -42.12 24.07
N ILE A 63 -24.35 -41.92 24.27
CA ILE A 63 -23.45 -41.44 23.21
C ILE A 63 -23.36 -42.54 22.15
N VAL A 64 -23.83 -42.24 20.94
CA VAL A 64 -23.63 -43.05 19.74
C VAL A 64 -22.74 -42.23 18.82
N GLU A 65 -21.50 -42.68 18.64
CA GLU A 65 -20.58 -42.10 17.66
C GLU A 65 -21.14 -42.34 16.24
N PRO A 66 -21.26 -41.32 15.39
CA PRO A 66 -21.66 -41.51 14.00
C PRO A 66 -20.55 -42.25 13.24
N PRO A 67 -20.88 -43.18 12.33
CA PRO A 67 -19.86 -43.87 11.55
C PRO A 67 -19.16 -42.90 10.59
N GLU A 68 -17.84 -42.80 10.70
CA GLU A 68 -17.01 -42.09 9.73
C GLU A 68 -17.20 -42.73 8.34
N THR A 69 -17.76 -41.95 7.42
CA THR A 69 -17.87 -42.30 6.01
C THR A 69 -17.19 -41.20 5.21
N GLU A 70 -16.00 -41.49 4.70
CA GLU A 70 -15.29 -40.58 3.79
C GLU A 70 -16.18 -40.29 2.57
N PRO A 71 -16.36 -39.01 2.17
CA PRO A 71 -17.04 -38.70 0.93
C PRO A 71 -16.21 -39.22 -0.26
N PRO A 72 -16.83 -39.87 -1.26
CA PRO A 72 -16.08 -40.38 -2.40
C PRO A 72 -15.45 -39.21 -3.19
N VAL A 73 -14.14 -39.29 -3.41
CA VAL A 73 -13.42 -38.35 -4.27
C VAL A 73 -13.88 -38.56 -5.71
N VAL A 74 -14.71 -37.63 -6.20
CA VAL A 74 -15.12 -37.53 -7.60
C VAL A 74 -14.32 -36.42 -8.24
N GLU A 75 -13.33 -36.78 -9.07
CA GLU A 75 -12.66 -35.82 -9.93
C GLU A 75 -13.67 -35.25 -10.95
N PRO A 76 -13.76 -33.93 -11.13
CA PRO A 76 -14.64 -33.34 -12.13
C PRO A 76 -14.13 -33.70 -13.54
N PRO A 77 -15.01 -34.12 -14.48
CA PRO A 77 -14.57 -34.48 -15.82
C PRO A 77 -14.07 -33.25 -16.58
N GLU A 78 -12.82 -33.29 -17.04
CA GLU A 78 -12.29 -32.30 -17.99
C GLU A 78 -13.14 -32.33 -19.27
N THR A 79 -13.89 -31.25 -19.49
CA THR A 79 -14.69 -31.04 -20.70
C THR A 79 -14.27 -29.72 -21.33
N GLU A 80 -13.52 -29.81 -22.43
CA GLU A 80 -13.23 -28.64 -23.26
C GLU A 80 -14.54 -28.02 -23.77
N PRO A 81 -14.71 -26.69 -23.71
CA PRO A 81 -15.91 -26.04 -24.21
C PRO A 81 -15.98 -26.20 -25.74
N PRO A 82 -17.11 -26.64 -26.31
CA PRO A 82 -17.23 -26.84 -27.75
C PRO A 82 -17.09 -25.50 -28.49
N ILE A 83 -16.19 -25.44 -29.47
CA ILE A 83 -16.01 -24.26 -30.33
C ILE A 83 -17.22 -24.13 -31.26
N VAL A 84 -18.19 -23.32 -30.84
CA VAL A 84 -19.35 -22.94 -31.66
C VAL A 84 -18.91 -21.88 -32.67
N VAL A 85 -18.61 -22.30 -33.89
CA VAL A 85 -18.50 -21.39 -35.04
C VAL A 85 -19.92 -20.95 -35.43
N PRO A 86 -20.26 -19.65 -35.40
CA PRO A 86 -21.58 -19.20 -35.83
C PRO A 86 -21.72 -19.41 -37.35
N PRO A 87 -22.87 -19.88 -37.85
CA PRO A 87 -23.11 -19.98 -39.28
C PRO A 87 -23.31 -18.58 -39.87
N GLU A 88 -22.54 -18.24 -40.92
CA GLU A 88 -22.85 -17.08 -41.75
C GLU A 88 -24.14 -17.35 -42.55
N THR A 89 -25.18 -16.55 -42.29
CA THR A 89 -26.42 -16.56 -43.06
C THR A 89 -26.74 -15.15 -43.53
N GLU A 90 -26.52 -14.88 -44.81
CA GLU A 90 -26.97 -13.64 -45.44
C GLU A 90 -28.50 -13.55 -45.41
N PRO A 91 -29.10 -12.39 -45.07
CA PRO A 91 -30.54 -12.22 -45.11
C PRO A 91 -31.04 -12.17 -46.57
N PRO A 92 -32.14 -12.87 -46.92
CA PRO A 92 -32.67 -12.83 -48.28
C PRO A 92 -33.26 -11.46 -48.60
N VAL A 93 -32.81 -10.84 -49.68
CA VAL A 93 -33.44 -9.64 -50.23
C VAL A 93 -34.78 -10.04 -50.84
N VAL A 94 -35.86 -9.41 -50.36
CA VAL A 94 -37.21 -9.55 -50.90
C VAL A 94 -37.72 -8.15 -51.26
N GLU A 95 -37.88 -7.89 -52.55
CA GLU A 95 -38.51 -6.66 -53.04
C GLU A 95 -40.03 -6.72 -52.81
N PRO A 96 -40.67 -5.63 -52.35
CA PRO A 96 -42.12 -5.58 -52.21
C PRO A 96 -42.78 -5.46 -53.61
N PRO A 97 -43.93 -6.10 -53.85
CA PRO A 97 -44.65 -5.96 -55.11
C PRO A 97 -45.32 -4.58 -55.22
N GLU A 98 -45.12 -3.91 -56.35
CA GLU A 98 -45.92 -2.74 -56.72
C GLU A 98 -47.34 -3.17 -57.13
N THR A 99 -48.35 -2.54 -56.55
CA THR A 99 -49.76 -2.67 -56.98
C THR A 99 -50.42 -1.30 -56.99
N GLU A 100 -50.71 -0.78 -58.19
CA GLU A 100 -51.47 0.46 -58.38
C GLU A 100 -52.94 0.29 -57.95
N PRO A 101 -53.54 1.23 -57.20
CA PRO A 101 -54.99 1.31 -57.02
C PRO A 101 -55.66 1.91 -58.27
N PRO A 102 -56.89 1.49 -58.63
CA PRO A 102 -57.56 1.97 -59.83
C PRO A 102 -58.15 3.39 -59.65
N GLU A 103 -58.10 4.19 -60.72
CA GLU A 103 -58.84 5.45 -60.82
C GLU A 103 -60.36 5.19 -60.91
N ALA A 104 -61.15 5.99 -60.20
CA ALA A 104 -62.60 6.08 -60.37
C ALA A 104 -63.08 7.51 -60.05
N GLU A 105 -63.71 8.17 -61.01
CA GLU A 105 -64.16 9.57 -60.90
C GLU A 105 -65.52 9.72 -60.18
N SER A 106 -65.81 10.98 -59.80
CA SER A 106 -67.13 11.57 -59.49
C SER A 106 -67.58 11.61 -58.01
N PRO A 107 -68.35 12.65 -57.58
CA PRO A 107 -68.64 13.93 -58.23
C PRO A 107 -68.24 15.16 -57.39
N GLU A 108 -68.23 16.32 -58.04
CA GLU A 108 -68.00 17.65 -57.45
C GLU A 108 -69.23 18.15 -56.67
N ALA A 109 -69.03 18.71 -55.47
CA ALA A 109 -70.08 19.36 -54.66
C ALA A 109 -69.47 20.43 -53.73
N GLU A 110 -69.98 21.66 -53.80
CA GLU A 110 -69.54 22.79 -52.98
C GLU A 110 -70.22 22.82 -51.58
N LEU A 111 -69.61 23.60 -50.66
CA LEU A 111 -70.02 23.98 -49.29
C LEU A 111 -69.41 23.17 -48.12
N PRO A 112 -69.00 23.83 -47.02
CA PRO A 112 -68.46 25.20 -46.88
C PRO A 112 -67.02 25.17 -46.32
N GLU A 113 -66.41 26.34 -46.07
CA GLU A 113 -65.19 26.42 -45.27
C GLU A 113 -65.46 25.95 -43.83
N ILE A 114 -64.76 24.89 -43.41
CA ILE A 114 -64.62 24.43 -42.03
C ILE A 114 -63.12 24.28 -41.79
N GLU A 115 -62.62 24.74 -40.65
CA GLU A 115 -61.20 24.64 -40.30
C GLU A 115 -60.74 23.18 -40.39
N SER A 116 -59.59 22.96 -41.04
CA SER A 116 -59.06 21.63 -41.29
C SER A 116 -58.86 20.87 -39.97
N PRO A 117 -59.46 19.68 -39.78
CA PRO A 117 -59.28 18.92 -38.55
C PRO A 117 -57.80 18.60 -38.37
N ILE A 118 -57.27 18.84 -37.17
CA ILE A 118 -55.88 18.54 -36.83
C ILE A 118 -55.63 17.06 -37.12
N VAL A 119 -54.76 16.76 -38.08
CA VAL A 119 -54.41 15.39 -38.44
C VAL A 119 -53.55 14.81 -37.32
N VAL A 120 -54.21 14.16 -36.37
CA VAL A 120 -53.58 13.52 -35.21
C VAL A 120 -52.68 12.39 -35.71
N GLN A 121 -51.36 12.56 -35.61
CA GLN A 121 -50.46 11.41 -35.72
C GLN A 121 -50.79 10.39 -34.61
N PRO A 122 -50.85 9.09 -34.92
CA PRO A 122 -51.07 8.05 -33.91
C PRO A 122 -50.00 8.14 -32.82
N TYR A 123 -50.43 8.06 -31.56
CA TYR A 123 -49.52 8.02 -30.42
C TYR A 123 -48.90 6.61 -30.35
N ASP A 124 -47.68 6.45 -30.86
CA ASP A 124 -46.94 5.18 -30.80
C ASP A 124 -46.45 4.92 -29.38
N ASP A 125 -47.37 4.39 -28.59
CA ASP A 125 -47.16 4.03 -27.21
C ASP A 125 -46.05 2.98 -27.05
N GLN A 126 -45.88 2.07 -28.02
CA GLN A 126 -44.87 1.01 -27.92
C GLN A 126 -43.46 1.54 -28.14
N ALA A 127 -43.24 2.42 -29.13
CA ALA A 127 -41.93 3.01 -29.38
C ALA A 127 -41.44 3.89 -28.20
N GLU A 128 -42.33 4.65 -27.56
CA GLU A 128 -41.95 5.44 -26.38
C GLU A 128 -41.71 4.59 -25.13
N TRP A 129 -42.53 3.56 -24.87
CA TRP A 129 -42.25 2.62 -23.77
C TRP A 129 -40.92 1.88 -23.98
N ALA A 130 -40.58 1.50 -25.21
CA ALA A 130 -39.30 0.88 -25.54
C ALA A 130 -38.11 1.84 -25.31
N ARG A 131 -38.25 3.13 -25.61
CA ARG A 131 -37.22 4.16 -25.30
C ARG A 131 -37.07 4.37 -23.81
N LEU A 132 -38.16 4.41 -23.05
CA LEU A 132 -38.10 4.54 -21.59
C LEU A 132 -37.41 3.33 -20.94
N LEU A 133 -37.72 2.11 -21.38
CA LEU A 133 -36.99 0.90 -21.00
C LEU A 133 -35.50 1.01 -21.31
N ALA A 134 -35.14 1.40 -22.54
CA ALA A 134 -33.76 1.53 -22.98
C ALA A 134 -32.94 2.63 -22.26
N SER A 135 -33.59 3.53 -21.51
CA SER A 135 -32.92 4.58 -20.73
C SER A 135 -32.40 4.11 -19.35
N GLY A 136 -32.73 2.89 -18.91
CA GLY A 136 -32.37 2.35 -17.58
C GLY A 136 -33.13 2.99 -16.40
N ILE A 137 -34.08 3.90 -16.69
CA ILE A 137 -34.90 4.58 -15.69
C ILE A 137 -35.79 3.60 -14.91
N LEU A 138 -36.26 2.54 -15.56
CA LEU A 138 -37.04 1.48 -14.91
C LEU A 138 -36.21 0.65 -13.93
N ASP A 139 -34.96 0.34 -14.27
CA ASP A 139 -34.04 -0.36 -13.38
C ASP A 139 -33.78 0.49 -12.12
N ARG A 140 -33.55 1.80 -12.33
CA ARG A 140 -33.35 2.78 -11.26
C ARG A 140 -34.54 2.89 -10.28
N VAL A 141 -35.77 2.74 -10.76
CA VAL A 141 -36.96 2.75 -9.87
C VAL A 141 -37.16 1.38 -9.19
N ASN A 142 -36.78 0.27 -9.83
CA ASN A 142 -36.77 -1.05 -9.20
C ASN A 142 -35.75 -1.11 -8.05
N GLU A 143 -34.50 -0.69 -8.25
CA GLU A 143 -33.48 -0.51 -7.18
C GLU A 143 -34.09 0.21 -5.97
N LEU A 144 -34.79 1.32 -6.24
CA LEU A 144 -35.38 2.24 -5.27
C LEU A 144 -36.44 1.58 -4.38
N PHE A 145 -37.18 0.63 -4.94
CA PHE A 145 -38.24 -0.13 -4.31
C PHE A 145 -37.70 -1.36 -3.58
N GLU A 146 -36.75 -2.07 -4.18
CA GLU A 146 -36.06 -3.20 -3.54
C GLU A 146 -35.32 -2.76 -2.29
N ALA A 147 -34.61 -1.63 -2.31
CA ALA A 147 -33.97 -1.05 -1.13
C ALA A 147 -34.95 -0.49 -0.08
N LEU A 148 -36.21 -0.23 -0.45
CA LEU A 148 -37.27 0.08 0.52
C LEU A 148 -37.81 -1.21 1.16
N ALA A 149 -38.03 -2.26 0.38
CA ALA A 149 -38.52 -3.56 0.84
C ALA A 149 -37.49 -4.35 1.66
N ALA A 150 -36.20 -4.24 1.33
CA ALA A 150 -35.08 -4.81 2.09
C ALA A 150 -34.72 -4.01 3.37
N GLY A 151 -35.50 -2.98 3.67
CA GLY A 151 -35.32 -2.09 4.81
C GLY A 151 -35.96 -2.57 6.11
N ASP A 152 -36.25 -1.60 6.98
CA ASP A 152 -37.14 -1.83 8.10
C ASP A 152 -38.59 -1.98 7.55
N PRO A 153 -39.40 -2.96 7.98
CA PRO A 153 -40.77 -3.10 7.49
C PRO A 153 -41.68 -1.87 7.72
N SER A 154 -41.33 -1.02 8.70
CA SER A 154 -41.98 0.27 8.92
C SER A 154 -41.69 1.29 7.83
N ASP A 155 -40.48 1.29 7.22
CA ASP A 155 -40.14 2.20 6.12
C ASP A 155 -41.12 2.01 4.95
N PHE A 156 -41.33 0.76 4.56
CA PHE A 156 -42.24 0.38 3.48
C PHE A 156 -43.69 0.73 3.82
N GLN A 157 -44.12 0.44 5.07
CA GLN A 157 -45.47 0.74 5.51
C GLN A 157 -45.76 2.25 5.58
N ASP A 158 -44.79 3.10 5.93
CA ASP A 158 -45.00 4.54 5.97
C ASP A 158 -45.18 5.16 4.57
N VAL A 159 -44.51 4.63 3.55
CA VAL A 159 -44.77 4.99 2.15
C VAL A 159 -46.18 4.55 1.71
N LEU A 160 -46.64 3.36 2.13
CA LEU A 160 -48.04 2.94 1.91
C LEU A 160 -49.05 3.81 2.66
N ASN A 161 -48.72 4.27 3.87
CA ASN A 161 -49.55 5.17 4.68
C ASN A 161 -49.73 6.52 3.97
N LEU A 162 -48.64 7.13 3.49
CA LEU A 162 -48.66 8.37 2.71
C LEU A 162 -49.51 8.22 1.44
N ARG A 163 -49.26 7.17 0.65
CA ARG A 163 -50.03 6.90 -0.58
C ARG A 163 -51.53 6.77 -0.30
N SER A 164 -51.90 6.14 0.83
CA SER A 164 -53.30 5.97 1.25
C SER A 164 -53.94 7.28 1.72
N GLU A 165 -53.17 8.14 2.41
CA GLU A 165 -53.59 9.49 2.81
C GLU A 165 -53.86 10.37 1.58
N ILE A 166 -52.93 10.39 0.61
CA ILE A 166 -53.07 11.12 -0.67
C ILE A 166 -54.30 10.63 -1.46
N ALA A 167 -54.53 9.32 -1.53
CA ALA A 167 -55.72 8.74 -2.18
C ALA A 167 -57.04 9.19 -1.54
N SER A 168 -57.04 9.48 -0.22
CA SER A 168 -58.23 9.88 0.53
C SER A 168 -58.66 11.35 0.33
N LEU A 169 -57.75 12.22 -0.11
CA LEU A 169 -58.00 13.65 -0.34
C LEU A 169 -59.13 13.89 -1.37
N GLY A 170 -60.04 14.82 -1.08
CA GLY A 170 -61.13 15.24 -1.97
C GLY A 170 -60.70 16.31 -2.98
N GLU A 171 -61.54 16.59 -3.98
CA GLU A 171 -61.25 17.62 -5.00
C GLU A 171 -61.04 19.01 -4.38
N SER A 172 -61.82 19.35 -3.35
CA SER A 172 -61.68 20.56 -2.53
C SER A 172 -60.38 20.64 -1.72
N ASP A 173 -59.69 19.53 -1.52
CA ASP A 173 -58.37 19.49 -0.88
C ASP A 173 -57.25 19.74 -1.90
N TYR A 174 -57.42 19.28 -3.15
CA TYR A 174 -56.46 19.45 -4.24
C TYR A 174 -56.54 20.84 -4.92
N GLU A 175 -57.73 21.42 -5.03
CA GLU A 175 -57.93 22.75 -5.66
C GLU A 175 -56.99 23.85 -5.11
N PRO A 176 -56.89 24.10 -3.78
CA PRO A 176 -55.97 25.10 -3.24
C PRO A 176 -54.48 24.71 -3.37
N LEU A 177 -54.18 23.43 -3.62
CA LEU A 177 -52.81 22.94 -3.81
C LEU A 177 -52.32 23.21 -5.24
N ILE A 178 -53.14 22.96 -6.27
CA ILE A 178 -52.76 23.21 -7.67
C ILE A 178 -52.91 24.67 -8.09
N ALA A 179 -53.65 25.50 -7.34
CA ALA A 179 -53.97 26.88 -7.68
C ALA A 179 -52.79 27.77 -8.15
N PRO A 180 -51.57 27.72 -7.57
CA PRO A 180 -50.43 28.50 -8.06
C PRO A 180 -50.09 28.22 -9.53
N ILE A 181 -50.19 26.96 -9.94
CA ILE A 181 -49.87 26.45 -11.28
C ILE A 181 -51.06 26.63 -12.21
N TRP A 182 -52.25 26.26 -11.74
CA TRP A 182 -53.48 26.38 -12.50
C TRP A 182 -53.73 27.83 -12.96
N SER A 183 -53.40 28.81 -12.13
CA SER A 183 -53.49 30.23 -12.50
C SER A 183 -52.63 30.62 -13.72
N LYS A 184 -51.51 29.91 -13.96
CA LYS A 184 -50.63 30.13 -15.12
C LYS A 184 -51.19 29.47 -16.37
N ILE A 185 -51.64 28.22 -16.23
CA ILE A 185 -52.23 27.41 -17.31
C ILE A 185 -53.53 28.06 -17.81
N ALA A 186 -54.47 28.38 -16.91
CA ALA A 186 -55.74 29.02 -17.22
C ALA A 186 -55.54 30.37 -17.94
N GLY A 187 -54.50 31.13 -17.59
CA GLY A 187 -54.14 32.39 -18.24
C GLY A 187 -53.58 32.26 -19.66
N LYS A 188 -53.41 31.04 -20.20
CA LYS A 188 -52.90 30.77 -21.56
C LYS A 188 -53.73 29.77 -22.36
N LEU A 189 -54.92 29.39 -21.87
CA LEU A 189 -55.85 28.58 -22.66
C LEU A 189 -56.40 29.39 -23.84
N SER A 190 -56.64 28.71 -24.96
CA SER A 190 -57.25 29.30 -26.16
C SER A 190 -58.71 29.71 -25.91
N GLU A 191 -59.19 30.73 -26.63
CA GLU A 191 -60.61 31.11 -26.58
C GLU A 191 -61.50 29.94 -27.01
N GLY A 192 -62.59 29.69 -26.26
CA GLY A 192 -63.50 28.56 -26.48
C GLY A 192 -63.17 27.29 -25.68
N VAL A 193 -62.03 27.21 -24.98
CA VAL A 193 -61.70 26.10 -24.07
C VAL A 193 -62.46 26.22 -22.74
N ASP A 194 -63.09 25.12 -22.30
CA ASP A 194 -63.68 25.03 -20.96
C ASP A 194 -62.58 24.85 -19.89
N GLY A 195 -62.25 25.95 -19.22
CA GLY A 195 -61.25 25.98 -18.17
C GLY A 195 -61.61 25.15 -16.92
N GLU A 196 -62.89 25.08 -16.52
CA GLU A 196 -63.26 24.32 -15.32
C GLU A 196 -63.31 22.80 -15.61
N ALA A 197 -63.69 22.38 -16.82
CA ALA A 197 -63.52 21.00 -17.26
C ALA A 197 -62.03 20.60 -17.36
N ALA A 198 -61.17 21.46 -17.90
CA ALA A 198 -59.73 21.21 -17.97
C ALA A 198 -59.09 21.12 -16.56
N LYS A 199 -59.50 22.00 -15.64
CA LYS A 199 -59.12 21.98 -14.22
C LYS A 199 -59.58 20.71 -13.51
N ALA A 200 -60.82 20.29 -13.72
CA ALA A 200 -61.35 19.04 -13.15
C ALA A 200 -60.57 17.82 -13.64
N ASN A 201 -60.23 17.78 -14.93
CA ASN A 201 -59.38 16.71 -15.47
C ASN A 201 -57.95 16.76 -14.90
N LEU A 202 -57.37 17.95 -14.67
CA LEU A 202 -56.10 18.09 -13.97
C LEU A 202 -56.17 17.59 -12.51
N LEU A 203 -57.27 17.87 -11.80
CA LEU A 203 -57.48 17.37 -10.43
C LEU A 203 -57.59 15.84 -10.38
N LYS A 204 -58.38 15.23 -11.28
CA LYS A 204 -58.42 13.77 -11.46
C LYS A 204 -57.03 13.21 -11.76
N TRP A 205 -56.30 13.86 -12.67
CA TRP A 205 -54.99 13.44 -13.14
C TRP A 205 -53.97 13.38 -12.00
N VAL A 206 -53.85 14.48 -11.25
CA VAL A 206 -52.93 14.59 -10.11
C VAL A 206 -53.24 13.52 -9.07
N LYS A 207 -54.52 13.35 -8.74
CA LYS A 207 -54.96 12.36 -7.75
C LYS A 207 -54.64 10.92 -8.17
N ALA A 208 -54.94 10.53 -9.42
CA ALA A 208 -54.75 9.16 -9.88
C ALA A 208 -53.26 8.76 -9.96
N ILE A 209 -52.37 9.69 -10.25
CA ILE A 209 -50.91 9.46 -10.23
C ILE A 209 -50.37 9.43 -8.81
N ALA A 210 -50.71 10.41 -7.98
CA ALA A 210 -50.23 10.49 -6.61
C ALA A 210 -50.74 9.35 -5.72
N SER A 211 -51.76 8.61 -6.18
CA SER A 211 -52.28 7.38 -5.55
C SER A 211 -51.98 6.08 -6.32
N ALA A 212 -51.21 6.12 -7.42
CA ALA A 212 -50.83 4.92 -8.18
C ALA A 212 -50.04 3.91 -7.33
N ARG A 213 -50.22 2.61 -7.56
CA ARG A 213 -49.34 1.57 -7.00
C ARG A 213 -48.02 1.54 -7.75
N TYR A 214 -46.97 1.15 -7.04
CA TYR A 214 -45.80 0.59 -7.71
C TYR A 214 -46.01 -0.91 -7.96
N ASP A 215 -45.75 -1.33 -9.20
CA ASP A 215 -45.53 -2.71 -9.59
C ASP A 215 -44.36 -2.74 -10.60
N PRO A 216 -43.51 -3.79 -10.63
CA PRO A 216 -42.32 -3.80 -11.49
C PRO A 216 -42.61 -3.70 -13.00
N GLU A 217 -43.82 -4.07 -13.43
CA GLU A 217 -44.25 -3.92 -14.82
C GLU A 217 -44.83 -2.52 -15.12
N LEU A 218 -44.94 -1.63 -14.14
CA LEU A 218 -45.62 -0.34 -14.25
C LEU A 218 -47.04 -0.47 -14.85
N SER A 219 -47.80 -1.47 -14.41
CA SER A 219 -49.13 -1.83 -14.92
C SER A 219 -50.16 -0.71 -14.70
N GLU A 220 -50.25 -0.17 -13.49
CA GLU A 220 -51.10 1.02 -13.25
C GLU A 220 -50.57 2.20 -14.07
N PHE A 221 -49.24 2.38 -14.17
CA PHE A 221 -48.58 3.42 -14.98
C PHE A 221 -48.76 3.28 -16.52
N LYS A 222 -49.10 2.09 -17.02
CA LYS A 222 -49.47 1.82 -18.42
C LYS A 222 -50.94 2.08 -18.71
N ALA A 223 -51.84 1.81 -17.76
CA ALA A 223 -53.23 2.28 -17.85
C ALA A 223 -53.28 3.81 -17.79
N ILE A 224 -52.54 4.38 -16.84
CA ILE A 224 -52.23 5.82 -16.63
C ILE A 224 -52.00 6.56 -17.94
N ARG A 225 -51.16 6.02 -18.81
CA ARG A 225 -50.72 6.72 -20.02
C ARG A 225 -51.73 6.67 -21.18
N ARG A 226 -52.84 5.94 -21.02
CA ARG A 226 -53.77 5.58 -22.12
C ARG A 226 -55.18 6.18 -21.98
N ASP A 227 -55.46 7.00 -20.98
CA ASP A 227 -56.76 7.66 -20.84
C ASP A 227 -56.97 8.76 -21.91
N PRO A 228 -58.08 8.72 -22.68
CA PRO A 228 -58.41 9.80 -23.61
C PRO A 228 -58.62 11.17 -22.96
N GLU A 229 -59.19 11.26 -21.75
CA GLU A 229 -59.41 12.53 -21.03
C GLU A 229 -58.09 13.19 -20.68
N PHE A 230 -57.09 12.40 -20.28
CA PHE A 230 -55.78 12.92 -19.88
C PHE A 230 -54.85 13.18 -21.07
N ILE A 231 -54.88 12.34 -22.11
CA ILE A 231 -54.18 12.65 -23.38
C ILE A 231 -54.71 13.97 -23.96
N ALA A 232 -56.02 14.22 -23.89
CA ALA A 232 -56.60 15.50 -24.28
C ALA A 232 -56.16 16.67 -23.38
N MET A 233 -56.16 16.47 -22.05
CA MET A 233 -55.69 17.46 -21.08
C MET A 233 -54.21 17.83 -21.29
N ILE A 234 -53.32 16.86 -21.51
CA ILE A 234 -51.90 17.09 -21.77
C ILE A 234 -51.73 17.96 -23.00
N ARG A 235 -52.32 17.57 -24.14
CA ARG A 235 -52.26 18.32 -25.41
C ARG A 235 -52.78 19.75 -25.29
N LEU A 236 -53.84 19.95 -24.51
CA LEU A 236 -54.40 21.27 -24.20
C LEU A 236 -53.39 22.17 -23.47
N ILE A 237 -52.56 21.61 -22.59
CA ILE A 237 -51.56 22.36 -21.83
C ILE A 237 -50.22 22.49 -22.60
N GLU A 238 -49.82 21.49 -23.38
CA GLU A 238 -48.75 21.61 -24.39
C GLU A 238 -49.05 22.76 -25.36
N THR A 239 -50.30 22.88 -25.83
CA THR A 239 -50.78 23.96 -26.68
C THR A 239 -50.71 25.32 -25.98
N ALA A 240 -51.22 25.42 -24.75
CA ALA A 240 -51.13 26.64 -23.92
C ALA A 240 -49.68 27.06 -23.62
N GLY A 241 -48.76 26.10 -23.60
CA GLY A 241 -47.31 26.30 -23.47
C GLY A 241 -46.57 26.43 -24.81
N GLY A 242 -47.26 26.76 -25.90
CA GLY A 242 -46.64 27.10 -27.18
C GLY A 242 -46.36 25.91 -28.11
N GLY A 243 -47.00 24.77 -27.90
CA GLY A 243 -46.86 23.57 -28.74
C GLY A 243 -45.64 22.70 -28.42
N VAL A 244 -45.05 22.85 -27.22
CA VAL A 244 -43.91 22.03 -26.79
C VAL A 244 -44.40 20.62 -26.44
N ASN A 245 -44.12 19.66 -27.31
CA ASN A 245 -44.45 18.25 -27.11
C ASN A 245 -43.49 17.60 -26.09
N VAL A 246 -44.03 17.12 -24.97
CA VAL A 246 -43.27 16.53 -23.85
C VAL A 246 -43.61 15.05 -23.71
N THR A 247 -42.66 14.20 -24.07
CA THR A 247 -42.80 12.75 -23.95
C THR A 247 -42.52 12.27 -22.53
N LEU A 248 -42.92 11.03 -22.21
CA LEU A 248 -42.58 10.41 -20.92
C LEU A 248 -41.06 10.28 -20.71
N GLN A 249 -40.26 10.19 -21.79
CA GLN A 249 -38.81 10.25 -21.69
C GLN A 249 -38.33 11.66 -21.29
N ASP A 250 -38.85 12.74 -21.90
CA ASP A 250 -38.49 14.11 -21.53
C ASP A 250 -38.82 14.41 -20.05
N THR A 251 -39.98 13.95 -19.58
CA THR A 251 -40.41 14.05 -18.18
C THR A 251 -39.46 13.28 -17.25
N ALA A 252 -39.06 12.06 -17.63
CA ALA A 252 -38.18 11.24 -16.81
C ALA A 252 -36.72 11.75 -16.81
N GLU A 253 -36.20 12.24 -17.93
CA GLU A 253 -34.89 12.89 -18.04
C GLU A 253 -34.83 14.21 -17.24
N PHE A 254 -35.92 14.98 -17.17
CA PHE A 254 -36.01 16.17 -16.31
C PHE A 254 -35.91 15.80 -14.81
N LEU A 255 -36.51 14.68 -14.39
CA LEU A 255 -36.56 14.24 -12.99
C LEU A 255 -35.29 13.49 -12.54
N LEU A 256 -34.75 12.62 -13.40
CA LEU A 256 -33.72 11.63 -13.09
C LEU A 256 -32.40 11.86 -13.85
N GLY A 257 -32.42 12.67 -14.91
CA GLY A 257 -31.34 12.82 -15.86
C GLY A 257 -31.33 11.75 -16.95
N ASP A 258 -30.46 11.92 -17.95
CA ASP A 258 -30.18 10.92 -19.00
C ASP A 258 -29.02 9.98 -18.65
N GLY A 259 -28.55 10.03 -17.40
CA GLY A 259 -27.40 9.29 -16.91
C GLY A 259 -26.05 9.78 -17.48
N GLY A 260 -26.03 10.85 -18.28
CA GLY A 260 -24.86 11.41 -18.94
C GLY A 260 -24.71 12.91 -18.65
N ALA A 261 -25.05 13.75 -19.62
CA ALA A 261 -24.83 15.20 -19.57
C ALA A 261 -26.02 15.96 -18.94
N ARG A 262 -27.25 15.49 -19.18
CA ARG A 262 -28.45 16.11 -18.59
C ARG A 262 -28.68 15.46 -17.23
N LYS A 263 -28.31 16.18 -16.17
CA LYS A 263 -28.33 15.68 -14.79
C LYS A 263 -29.73 15.48 -14.20
N GLY A 264 -30.75 16.14 -14.76
CA GLY A 264 -32.07 16.24 -14.16
C GLY A 264 -32.04 16.82 -12.74
N ILE A 265 -33.15 16.72 -12.02
CA ILE A 265 -33.22 17.10 -10.61
C ILE A 265 -32.32 16.17 -9.75
N GLU A 266 -32.14 14.90 -10.16
CA GLU A 266 -31.22 13.92 -9.54
C GLU A 266 -29.79 14.44 -9.37
N GLY A 267 -29.05 14.60 -10.47
CA GLY A 267 -27.64 14.95 -10.42
C GLY A 267 -27.43 16.39 -9.93
N THR A 268 -28.40 17.27 -10.13
CA THR A 268 -28.37 18.64 -9.60
C THR A 268 -28.51 18.66 -8.07
N LEU A 269 -29.37 17.81 -7.49
CA LEU A 269 -29.47 17.62 -6.04
C LEU A 269 -28.14 17.12 -5.45
N VAL A 270 -27.39 16.28 -6.17
CA VAL A 270 -26.06 15.84 -5.73
C VAL A 270 -24.96 16.85 -5.92
N ASP A 271 -24.93 17.60 -7.02
CA ASP A 271 -24.00 18.73 -7.15
C ASP A 271 -24.12 19.67 -5.94
N LEU A 272 -25.36 19.98 -5.52
CA LEU A 272 -25.63 20.80 -4.34
C LEU A 272 -25.20 20.13 -3.03
N THR A 273 -25.55 18.86 -2.80
CA THR A 273 -25.21 18.17 -1.53
C THR A 273 -23.73 17.81 -1.39
N SER A 274 -23.03 17.55 -2.49
CA SER A 274 -21.59 17.22 -2.49
C SER A 274 -20.68 18.40 -2.10
N GLY A 275 -21.17 19.64 -2.25
CA GLY A 275 -20.50 20.85 -1.79
C GLY A 275 -20.77 21.23 -0.33
N LEU A 276 -21.62 20.49 0.40
CA LEU A 276 -21.96 20.77 1.79
C LEU A 276 -20.90 20.25 2.76
N SER A 277 -20.67 20.98 3.85
CA SER A 277 -19.82 20.49 4.95
C SER A 277 -20.50 19.36 5.72
N THR A 278 -19.68 18.59 6.45
CA THR A 278 -20.07 17.55 7.43
C THR A 278 -21.23 17.99 8.35
N MET A 279 -21.24 19.27 8.76
CA MET A 279 -22.26 19.84 9.65
C MET A 279 -23.56 20.21 8.89
N GLU A 280 -23.45 20.70 7.67
CA GLU A 280 -24.61 21.04 6.83
C GLU A 280 -25.33 19.76 6.37
N LEU A 281 -24.58 18.71 6.01
CA LEU A 281 -25.13 17.37 5.75
C LEU A 281 -25.88 16.80 6.96
N ALA A 282 -25.32 16.95 8.17
CA ALA A 282 -26.00 16.52 9.39
C ALA A 282 -27.31 17.28 9.65
N GLN A 283 -27.32 18.61 9.42
CA GLN A 283 -28.52 19.43 9.53
C GLN A 283 -29.56 19.13 8.44
N LEU A 284 -29.10 18.76 7.23
CA LEU A 284 -29.96 18.35 6.12
C LEU A 284 -30.67 17.03 6.45
N LEU A 285 -29.94 16.00 6.89
CA LEU A 285 -30.52 14.71 7.30
C LEU A 285 -31.43 14.84 8.54
N ALA A 286 -31.18 15.83 9.41
CA ALA A 286 -32.03 16.14 10.55
C ALA A 286 -33.38 16.79 10.14
N SER A 287 -33.40 17.70 9.15
CA SER A 287 -34.54 18.58 8.88
C SER A 287 -35.21 18.36 7.52
N GLN A 288 -36.50 18.01 7.55
CA GLN A 288 -37.35 17.99 6.35
C GLN A 288 -37.45 19.35 5.66
N GLU A 289 -37.42 20.45 6.43
CA GLU A 289 -37.45 21.80 5.86
C GLU A 289 -36.22 22.03 4.97
N LYS A 290 -35.02 21.68 5.47
CA LYS A 290 -33.78 21.77 4.68
C LYS A 290 -33.76 20.83 3.46
N LEU A 291 -34.26 19.60 3.61
CA LEU A 291 -34.42 18.69 2.47
C LEU A 291 -35.35 19.26 1.39
N THR A 292 -36.36 20.02 1.80
CA THR A 292 -37.30 20.71 0.91
C THR A 292 -36.66 21.95 0.27
N GLU A 293 -35.86 22.72 1.00
CA GLU A 293 -35.11 23.87 0.46
C GLU A 293 -34.12 23.44 -0.64
N VAL A 294 -33.28 22.42 -0.37
CA VAL A 294 -32.28 21.96 -1.36
C VAL A 294 -32.96 21.30 -2.57
N LEU A 295 -34.09 20.61 -2.40
CA LEU A 295 -34.91 20.16 -3.53
C LEU A 295 -35.42 21.33 -4.37
N ILE A 296 -35.99 22.36 -3.74
CA ILE A 296 -36.52 23.53 -4.47
C ILE A 296 -35.38 24.24 -5.21
N GLN A 297 -34.17 24.29 -4.64
CA GLN A 297 -32.97 24.81 -5.30
C GLN A 297 -32.54 23.95 -6.51
N ALA A 298 -32.52 22.62 -6.38
CA ALA A 298 -32.24 21.72 -7.52
C ALA A 298 -33.29 21.88 -8.63
N THR A 299 -34.57 21.98 -8.24
CA THR A 299 -35.69 22.24 -9.15
C THR A 299 -35.56 23.59 -9.85
N ASP A 300 -35.15 24.64 -9.14
CA ASP A 300 -34.95 25.99 -9.66
C ASP A 300 -33.84 26.07 -10.72
N ILE A 301 -32.78 25.28 -10.58
CA ILE A 301 -31.71 25.16 -11.57
C ILE A 301 -32.25 24.47 -12.83
N VAL A 302 -32.89 23.31 -12.71
CA VAL A 302 -33.35 22.53 -13.87
C VAL A 302 -34.51 23.21 -14.61
N VAL A 303 -35.48 23.80 -13.90
CA VAL A 303 -36.62 24.55 -14.48
C VAL A 303 -36.16 25.78 -15.29
N ARG A 304 -34.99 26.34 -14.98
CA ARG A 304 -34.39 27.44 -15.77
C ARG A 304 -33.59 26.97 -16.99
N ASP A 305 -33.22 25.70 -17.06
CA ASP A 305 -32.51 25.12 -18.20
C ASP A 305 -33.49 24.80 -19.34
N THR A 306 -33.96 25.84 -20.01
CA THR A 306 -34.85 25.74 -21.18
C THR A 306 -34.14 25.18 -22.41
N ASP A 307 -32.81 25.18 -22.45
CA ASP A 307 -32.09 24.77 -23.66
C ASP A 307 -31.92 23.25 -23.72
N ASN A 308 -31.83 22.57 -22.57
CA ASN A 308 -31.61 21.12 -22.50
C ASN A 308 -32.86 20.27 -22.13
N TYR A 309 -33.93 20.87 -21.60
CA TYR A 309 -35.14 20.13 -21.17
C TYR A 309 -36.44 20.75 -21.72
N LYS A 310 -37.22 19.95 -22.47
CA LYS A 310 -38.54 20.38 -22.98
C LYS A 310 -39.55 20.68 -21.86
N VAL A 311 -39.46 19.97 -20.73
CA VAL A 311 -40.28 20.26 -19.54
C VAL A 311 -40.03 21.69 -19.05
N SER A 312 -38.78 22.12 -19.00
CA SER A 312 -38.39 23.48 -18.63
C SER A 312 -38.86 24.51 -19.65
N GLN A 313 -38.76 24.21 -20.96
CA GLN A 313 -39.36 25.04 -22.01
C GLN A 313 -40.87 25.23 -21.80
N LEU A 314 -41.59 24.13 -21.55
CA LEU A 314 -43.04 24.15 -21.38
C LEU A 314 -43.46 24.92 -20.12
N LEU A 315 -42.80 24.68 -18.98
CA LEU A 315 -43.04 25.41 -17.73
C LEU A 315 -42.76 26.91 -17.87
N ASN A 316 -41.62 27.27 -18.49
CA ASN A 316 -41.26 28.67 -18.77
C ASN A 316 -42.26 29.33 -19.73
N ASN A 317 -42.66 28.64 -20.80
CA ASN A 317 -43.65 29.13 -21.76
C ASN A 317 -45.02 29.33 -21.11
N LEU A 318 -45.37 28.56 -20.08
CA LEU A 318 -46.59 28.77 -19.28
C LEU A 318 -46.42 29.88 -18.22
N GLY A 319 -45.20 30.22 -17.82
CA GLY A 319 -44.92 31.16 -16.73
C GLY A 319 -45.00 30.52 -15.34
N ILE A 320 -44.77 29.22 -15.27
CA ILE A 320 -44.68 28.43 -14.02
C ILE A 320 -43.24 28.48 -13.53
N THR A 321 -43.05 28.78 -12.25
CA THR A 321 -41.73 28.92 -11.62
C THR A 321 -41.47 27.85 -10.56
N SER A 322 -40.20 27.69 -10.18
CA SER A 322 -39.77 26.98 -8.98
C SER A 322 -40.45 27.48 -7.70
N GLY A 323 -40.80 28.77 -7.62
CA GLY A 323 -41.59 29.34 -6.53
C GLY A 323 -43.03 28.81 -6.50
N ASP A 324 -43.65 28.67 -7.66
CA ASP A 324 -44.99 28.06 -7.80
C ASP A 324 -44.94 26.57 -7.42
N ILE A 325 -43.96 25.82 -7.93
CA ILE A 325 -43.71 24.41 -7.55
C ILE A 325 -43.51 24.28 -6.03
N GLY A 326 -42.62 25.09 -5.46
CA GLY A 326 -42.32 25.09 -4.04
C GLY A 326 -43.50 25.51 -3.16
N ASN A 327 -44.46 26.28 -3.69
CA ASN A 327 -45.72 26.58 -2.99
C ASN A 327 -46.63 25.33 -2.91
N VAL A 328 -46.69 24.51 -3.96
CA VAL A 328 -47.46 23.26 -3.99
C VAL A 328 -46.84 22.20 -3.07
N VAL A 329 -45.52 22.02 -3.11
CA VAL A 329 -44.77 21.13 -2.20
C VAL A 329 -45.08 21.47 -0.74
N ARG A 330 -44.88 22.74 -0.33
CA ARG A 330 -45.18 23.20 1.04
C ARG A 330 -46.69 23.25 1.35
N GLY A 331 -47.55 23.24 0.33
CA GLY A 331 -49.00 23.05 0.49
C GLY A 331 -49.33 21.64 0.93
N LEU A 332 -48.81 20.63 0.22
CA LEU A 332 -48.99 19.21 0.52
C LEU A 332 -48.42 18.85 1.91
N GLN A 333 -47.21 19.32 2.24
CA GLN A 333 -46.57 19.09 3.54
C GLN A 333 -47.34 19.68 4.73
N ARG A 334 -48.20 20.70 4.51
CA ARG A 334 -49.08 21.24 5.56
C ARG A 334 -50.44 20.53 5.65
N LYS A 335 -50.75 19.66 4.69
CA LYS A 335 -52.05 18.99 4.53
C LYS A 335 -51.98 17.50 4.92
N LEU A 336 -50.84 16.88 4.66
CA LEU A 336 -50.54 15.48 4.94
C LEU A 336 -49.96 15.32 6.37
N GLN A 337 -50.08 14.12 6.93
CA GLN A 337 -49.54 13.74 8.24
C GLN A 337 -48.58 12.54 8.15
N LYS A 338 -48.52 11.88 7.00
CA LYS A 338 -47.66 10.72 6.72
C LYS A 338 -46.50 11.06 5.79
N ASP A 339 -46.34 12.34 5.41
CA ASP A 339 -45.28 12.77 4.51
C ASP A 339 -43.91 12.66 5.19
N GLU A 340 -43.68 13.21 6.39
CA GLU A 340 -42.38 13.12 7.07
C GLU A 340 -41.84 11.68 7.21
N PRO A 341 -42.57 10.72 7.80
CA PRO A 341 -42.04 9.37 7.95
C PRO A 341 -41.80 8.70 6.59
N ALA A 342 -42.66 8.92 5.59
CA ALA A 342 -42.47 8.40 4.24
C ALA A 342 -41.27 9.05 3.52
N VAL A 343 -41.06 10.37 3.63
CA VAL A 343 -39.89 11.09 3.09
C VAL A 343 -38.61 10.49 3.68
N ARG A 344 -38.58 10.26 5.00
CA ARG A 344 -37.43 9.69 5.71
C ARG A 344 -37.21 8.22 5.35
N ALA A 345 -38.25 7.41 5.34
CA ALA A 345 -38.22 6.01 4.90
C ALA A 345 -37.67 5.88 3.48
N LEU A 346 -38.14 6.74 2.57
CA LEU A 346 -37.63 6.88 1.22
C LEU A 346 -36.14 7.24 1.23
N LEU A 347 -35.73 8.31 1.92
CA LEU A 347 -34.33 8.78 1.96
C LEU A 347 -33.35 7.74 2.54
N ILE A 348 -33.74 7.01 3.59
CA ILE A 348 -32.97 5.89 4.15
C ILE A 348 -32.83 4.78 3.09
N ALA A 349 -33.95 4.38 2.50
CA ALA A 349 -33.99 3.47 1.36
C ALA A 349 -33.37 4.06 0.08
N TYR A 350 -32.87 5.29 0.10
CA TYR A 350 -32.05 5.82 -0.98
C TYR A 350 -30.59 5.52 -0.71
N ILE A 351 -30.10 5.94 0.46
CA ILE A 351 -28.73 5.70 0.90
C ILE A 351 -28.39 4.21 0.72
N ARG A 352 -29.32 3.30 1.01
CA ARG A 352 -29.19 1.85 0.71
C ARG A 352 -28.90 1.47 -0.75
N THR A 353 -29.56 2.09 -1.75
CA THR A 353 -29.38 1.72 -3.18
C THR A 353 -27.98 2.02 -3.69
N VAL A 354 -27.23 2.87 -2.99
CA VAL A 354 -26.03 3.48 -3.56
C VAL A 354 -24.83 3.51 -2.62
N ALA A 355 -24.99 3.51 -1.29
CA ALA A 355 -23.90 3.73 -0.35
C ALA A 355 -22.71 2.78 -0.56
N GLU A 356 -21.54 3.37 -0.72
CA GLU A 356 -20.27 2.66 -0.90
C GLU A 356 -19.51 2.63 0.43
N ALA A 357 -18.92 1.49 0.78
CA ALA A 357 -18.07 1.36 1.95
C ALA A 357 -16.59 1.61 1.59
N ASN A 358 -15.99 2.58 2.27
CA ASN A 358 -14.54 2.74 2.30
C ASN A 358 -13.98 1.94 3.48
N VAL A 359 -12.79 1.37 3.33
CA VAL A 359 -12.09 0.66 4.40
C VAL A 359 -10.62 1.06 4.45
N GLN A 360 -10.14 1.37 5.65
CA GLN A 360 -8.71 1.46 5.95
C GLN A 360 -8.30 0.19 6.70
N ILE A 361 -7.23 -0.47 6.26
CA ILE A 361 -6.74 -1.75 6.80
C ILE A 361 -5.37 -1.51 7.44
N SER A 362 -5.16 -2.03 8.65
CA SER A 362 -3.88 -1.92 9.35
C SER A 362 -2.74 -2.65 8.63
N GLU A 363 -1.49 -2.32 8.98
CA GLU A 363 -0.31 -2.95 8.39
C GLU A 363 -0.30 -4.48 8.63
N ASP A 364 -0.72 -4.93 9.81
CA ASP A 364 -0.87 -6.34 10.17
C ASP A 364 -2.17 -7.01 9.68
N GLY A 365 -3.11 -6.27 9.08
CA GLY A 365 -4.42 -6.78 8.64
C GLY A 365 -5.38 -7.16 9.78
N ARG A 366 -5.08 -6.81 11.03
CA ARG A 366 -5.89 -7.16 12.21
C ARG A 366 -6.96 -6.13 12.58
N GLU A 367 -6.89 -4.92 12.05
CA GLU A 367 -7.92 -3.89 12.16
C GLU A 367 -8.40 -3.46 10.76
N HIS A 368 -9.72 -3.46 10.57
CA HIS A 368 -10.39 -2.82 9.44
C HIS A 368 -11.28 -1.68 9.98
N ARG A 369 -11.12 -0.47 9.44
CA ARG A 369 -11.87 0.72 9.83
C ARG A 369 -12.75 1.18 8.67
N TYR A 370 -14.06 1.07 8.84
CA TYR A 370 -15.06 1.34 7.80
C TYR A 370 -15.70 2.72 7.93
N SER A 371 -15.94 3.36 6.79
CA SER A 371 -16.85 4.49 6.66
C SER A 371 -17.73 4.30 5.42
N LEU A 372 -18.81 5.10 5.31
CA LEU A 372 -19.70 5.08 4.15
C LEU A 372 -19.62 6.41 3.38
N ALA A 373 -19.70 6.35 2.06
CA ALA A 373 -19.83 7.52 1.21
C ALA A 373 -21.16 7.54 0.45
N VAL A 374 -21.60 8.75 0.09
CA VAL A 374 -22.71 9.09 -0.79
C VAL A 374 -22.20 10.04 -1.88
N HIS A 375 -21.89 9.49 -3.05
CA HIS A 375 -21.56 10.12 -4.35
C HIS A 375 -20.25 10.90 -4.27
N GLY A 376 -19.28 10.25 -3.60
CA GLY A 376 -17.98 10.77 -3.21
C GLY A 376 -17.96 11.41 -1.82
N THR A 377 -19.13 11.75 -1.24
CA THR A 377 -19.23 12.51 0.00
C THR A 377 -19.39 11.60 1.21
N GLU A 378 -18.40 11.56 2.10
CA GLU A 378 -18.40 10.70 3.30
C GLU A 378 -19.55 11.06 4.27
N ILE A 379 -20.33 10.06 4.71
CA ILE A 379 -21.35 10.23 5.74
C ILE A 379 -20.63 10.51 7.07
N PRO A 380 -20.96 11.60 7.80
CA PRO A 380 -20.34 11.91 9.07
C PRO A 380 -20.41 10.72 10.05
N SER A 381 -19.26 10.30 10.59
CA SER A 381 -19.19 9.09 11.43
C SER A 381 -20.06 9.15 12.70
N PHE A 382 -20.32 10.35 13.25
CA PHE A 382 -21.24 10.54 14.37
C PHE A 382 -22.74 10.36 14.01
N LEU A 383 -23.06 10.23 12.72
CA LEU A 383 -24.37 9.84 12.21
C LEU A 383 -24.42 8.35 11.83
N LEU A 384 -23.33 7.60 12.01
CA LEU A 384 -23.28 6.16 11.79
C LEU A 384 -23.22 5.44 13.14
N ARG A 385 -23.93 4.31 13.24
CA ARG A 385 -23.63 3.26 14.22
C ARG A 385 -23.40 1.97 13.45
N TRP A 386 -22.24 1.34 13.69
CA TRP A 386 -21.92 0.02 13.18
C TRP A 386 -22.24 -1.05 14.23
N ASP A 387 -22.90 -2.11 13.80
CA ASP A 387 -23.33 -3.24 14.62
C ASP A 387 -22.87 -4.56 13.99
N LYS A 388 -22.41 -5.52 14.80
CA LYS A 388 -22.15 -6.90 14.34
C LYS A 388 -23.48 -7.66 14.26
N LEU A 389 -23.84 -8.14 13.07
CA LEU A 389 -25.08 -8.89 12.85
C LEU A 389 -24.88 -10.42 13.01
N SER A 390 -23.75 -10.95 12.52
CA SER A 390 -23.38 -12.37 12.65
C SER A 390 -21.89 -12.60 12.32
N GLY A 391 -21.44 -13.85 12.40
CA GLY A 391 -20.06 -14.28 12.11
C GLY A 391 -19.26 -14.68 13.35
N ASP A 392 -18.01 -15.04 13.11
CA ASP A 392 -17.11 -15.70 14.07
C ASP A 392 -16.93 -14.86 15.34
N PRO A 393 -17.03 -15.42 16.55
CA PRO A 393 -17.04 -14.66 17.80
C PRO A 393 -15.79 -13.77 17.98
N GLU A 394 -14.65 -14.17 17.41
CA GLU A 394 -13.37 -13.49 17.40
C GLU A 394 -13.40 -12.13 16.69
N ALA A 395 -14.27 -11.93 15.70
CA ALA A 395 -14.40 -10.65 15.01
C ALA A 395 -15.20 -9.65 15.85
N ASN A 396 -14.52 -8.72 16.53
CA ASN A 396 -15.15 -7.67 17.32
C ASN A 396 -15.47 -6.44 16.46
N VAL A 397 -16.58 -5.73 16.72
CA VAL A 397 -17.03 -4.56 15.96
C VAL A 397 -17.41 -3.43 16.93
N THR A 398 -16.88 -2.23 16.72
CA THR A 398 -17.22 -1.04 17.53
C THR A 398 -18.26 -0.17 16.83
N PRO A 399 -19.04 0.64 17.58
CA PRO A 399 -20.04 1.56 17.03
C PRO A 399 -19.51 2.51 15.95
N GLU A 400 -18.22 2.87 16.02
CA GLU A 400 -17.53 3.79 15.13
C GLU A 400 -17.05 3.16 13.81
N GLY A 401 -17.30 1.85 13.60
CA GLY A 401 -16.94 1.13 12.38
C GLY A 401 -15.55 0.49 12.41
N VAL A 402 -14.94 0.35 13.59
CA VAL A 402 -13.68 -0.38 13.75
C VAL A 402 -14.00 -1.87 13.96
N VAL A 403 -13.36 -2.74 13.19
CA VAL A 403 -13.45 -4.20 13.33
C VAL A 403 -12.07 -4.75 13.63
N THR A 404 -11.96 -5.66 14.60
CA THR A 404 -10.66 -6.22 15.04
C THR A 404 -10.72 -7.73 15.29
N ILE A 405 -9.56 -8.39 15.19
CA ILE A 405 -9.36 -9.80 15.57
C ILE A 405 -8.23 -9.98 16.60
N PRO A 406 -8.37 -10.86 17.62
CA PRO A 406 -7.33 -11.16 18.61
C PRO A 406 -6.00 -11.62 17.98
N GLY A 407 -4.88 -11.31 18.64
CA GLY A 407 -3.52 -11.51 18.10
C GLY A 407 -3.11 -12.96 17.82
N ASP A 408 -3.82 -13.93 18.40
CA ASP A 408 -3.65 -15.37 18.21
C ASP A 408 -4.57 -15.98 17.14
N VAL A 409 -5.56 -15.21 16.65
CA VAL A 409 -6.46 -15.56 15.55
C VAL A 409 -5.83 -15.13 14.23
N GLU A 410 -5.87 -15.98 13.20
CA GLU A 410 -5.26 -15.67 11.89
C GLU A 410 -6.26 -15.08 10.89
N SER A 411 -7.53 -15.48 10.94
CA SER A 411 -8.61 -14.85 10.19
C SER A 411 -9.95 -15.04 10.91
N ALA A 412 -10.86 -14.08 10.76
CA ALA A 412 -12.24 -14.19 11.20
C ALA A 412 -13.17 -13.38 10.30
N SER A 413 -14.40 -13.85 10.12
CA SER A 413 -15.41 -13.23 9.25
C SER A 413 -16.61 -12.71 10.04
N ALA A 414 -17.18 -11.60 9.59
CA ALA A 414 -18.36 -10.99 10.19
C ALA A 414 -19.32 -10.48 9.12
N VAL A 415 -20.61 -10.41 9.45
CA VAL A 415 -21.56 -9.55 8.74
C VAL A 415 -21.73 -8.29 9.58
N ILE A 416 -21.23 -7.17 9.05
CA ILE A 416 -21.37 -5.85 9.67
C ILE A 416 -22.58 -5.11 9.08
N GLN A 417 -23.26 -4.35 9.92
CA GLN A 417 -24.40 -3.51 9.55
C GLN A 417 -24.09 -2.06 9.93
N ALA A 418 -24.32 -1.12 9.02
CA ALA A 418 -24.31 0.31 9.34
C ALA A 418 -25.75 0.85 9.42
N SER A 419 -26.01 1.64 10.46
CA SER A 419 -27.28 2.29 10.72
C SER A 419 -27.08 3.81 10.77
N LEU A 420 -27.90 4.57 10.04
CA LEU A 420 -27.93 6.03 10.15
C LEU A 420 -28.63 6.41 11.46
N VAL A 421 -27.99 7.24 12.27
CA VAL A 421 -28.49 7.77 13.54
C VAL A 421 -29.15 9.11 13.30
N ASN A 422 -30.42 9.26 13.66
CA ASN A 422 -31.09 10.56 13.65
C ASN A 422 -30.58 11.42 14.82
N PRO A 423 -29.93 12.57 14.57
CA PRO A 423 -29.28 13.37 15.60
C PRO A 423 -30.24 14.09 16.55
N LEU A 424 -31.55 14.11 16.25
CA LEU A 424 -32.56 14.78 17.08
C LEU A 424 -33.20 13.86 18.14
N ASN A 425 -33.25 12.55 17.89
CA ASN A 425 -33.96 11.59 18.75
C ASN A 425 -33.24 10.24 18.94
N GLY A 426 -32.06 10.04 18.34
CA GLY A 426 -31.27 8.80 18.46
C GLY A 426 -31.86 7.58 17.74
N ALA A 427 -32.97 7.72 17.00
CA ALA A 427 -33.56 6.63 16.24
C ALA A 427 -32.59 6.18 15.14
N THR A 428 -32.30 4.88 15.06
CA THR A 428 -31.37 4.31 14.08
C THR A 428 -32.08 3.56 12.98
N LYS A 429 -31.65 3.78 11.73
CA LYS A 429 -32.21 3.16 10.52
C LYS A 429 -31.13 2.47 9.70
N THR A 430 -31.30 1.18 9.43
CA THR A 430 -30.32 0.38 8.69
C THR A 430 -30.10 0.94 7.29
N ILE A 431 -28.87 1.26 6.90
CA ILE A 431 -28.53 1.78 5.55
C ILE A 431 -27.52 0.94 4.77
N PHE A 432 -26.76 0.06 5.42
CA PHE A 432 -25.75 -0.76 4.74
C PHE A 432 -25.52 -2.08 5.46
N LYS A 433 -25.16 -3.14 4.72
CA LYS A 433 -24.77 -4.46 5.22
C LYS A 433 -23.66 -5.02 4.35
N LEU A 434 -22.63 -5.61 4.96
CA LEU A 434 -21.50 -6.20 4.24
C LEU A 434 -20.98 -7.43 4.99
N GLN A 435 -20.75 -8.52 4.26
CA GLN A 435 -19.92 -9.62 4.75
C GLN A 435 -18.45 -9.26 4.54
N ILE A 436 -17.67 -9.37 5.60
CA ILE A 436 -16.25 -9.04 5.64
C ILE A 436 -15.45 -10.21 6.21
N THR A 437 -14.18 -10.28 5.83
CA THR A 437 -13.19 -11.17 6.44
C THR A 437 -11.98 -10.32 6.79
N LEU A 438 -11.56 -10.37 8.05
CA LEU A 438 -10.26 -9.89 8.47
C LEU A 438 -9.31 -11.08 8.36
N THR A 439 -8.21 -10.89 7.65
CA THR A 439 -7.11 -11.85 7.60
C THR A 439 -5.89 -11.10 8.07
N ALA A 440 -5.35 -11.54 9.20
CA ALA A 440 -4.05 -11.05 9.63
C ALA A 440 -3.07 -11.34 8.51
N LYS A 441 -2.40 -10.32 7.99
CA LYS A 441 -1.19 -10.53 7.22
C LYS A 441 -0.26 -11.33 8.13
N GLN A 442 0.44 -12.32 7.60
CA GLN A 442 1.36 -13.11 8.40
C GLN A 442 2.30 -12.14 9.10
N ALA A 443 2.19 -12.04 10.43
CA ALA A 443 3.13 -11.27 11.23
C ALA A 443 4.48 -11.93 10.99
N GLU A 444 5.32 -11.25 10.22
CA GLU A 444 6.57 -11.82 9.75
C GLU A 444 7.38 -12.25 10.97
N GLY A 445 8.01 -13.43 10.87
CA GLY A 445 9.07 -13.78 11.80
C GLY A 445 10.14 -12.69 11.75
N GLU A 446 10.90 -12.54 12.82
CA GLU A 446 11.94 -11.51 12.93
C GLU A 446 12.82 -11.51 11.67
N GLN A 447 12.66 -10.52 10.79
CA GLN A 447 13.31 -10.54 9.49
C GLN A 447 14.83 -10.49 9.64
N PHE A 448 15.54 -11.38 8.93
CA PHE A 448 16.99 -11.32 8.91
C PHE A 448 17.45 -10.05 8.17
N PRO A 449 18.30 -9.17 8.75
CA PRO A 449 18.62 -7.88 8.16
C PRO A 449 19.65 -8.01 7.03
N ILE A 450 19.19 -8.46 5.86
CA ILE A 450 20.01 -8.75 4.67
C ILE A 450 20.97 -7.60 4.33
N GLU A 451 20.50 -6.35 4.35
CA GLU A 451 21.34 -5.18 4.02
C GLU A 451 22.46 -4.96 5.05
N ALA A 452 22.15 -5.04 6.35
CA ALA A 452 23.14 -4.87 7.41
C ALA A 452 24.16 -6.03 7.42
N PHE A 453 23.72 -7.24 7.11
CA PHE A 453 24.61 -8.38 6.91
C PHE A 453 25.55 -8.15 5.72
N ILE A 454 25.03 -7.82 4.53
CA ILE A 454 25.86 -7.56 3.34
C ILE A 454 26.84 -6.40 3.58
N ALA A 455 26.42 -5.34 4.27
CA ALA A 455 27.28 -4.23 4.67
C ALA A 455 28.43 -4.69 5.60
N ARG A 456 28.17 -5.61 6.54
CA ARG A 456 29.20 -6.23 7.39
C ARG A 456 30.14 -7.16 6.60
N MET A 457 29.61 -7.91 5.63
CA MET A 457 30.40 -8.90 4.88
C MET A 457 31.22 -8.29 3.75
N SER A 458 30.83 -7.14 3.18
CA SER A 458 31.53 -6.52 2.05
C SER A 458 33.02 -6.24 2.34
N PRO A 459 33.42 -5.54 3.43
CA PRO A 459 34.82 -5.27 3.70
C PRO A 459 35.68 -6.54 3.84
N ILE A 460 35.11 -7.63 4.40
CA ILE A 460 35.78 -8.93 4.54
C ILE A 460 35.99 -9.57 3.17
N ARG A 461 34.95 -9.58 2.32
CA ARG A 461 35.03 -10.08 0.93
C ARG A 461 36.04 -9.28 0.10
N ASP A 462 36.06 -7.96 0.26
CA ASP A 462 36.92 -7.07 -0.52
C ASP A 462 38.40 -7.18 -0.05
N ALA A 463 38.64 -7.36 1.25
CA ALA A 463 39.94 -7.73 1.81
C ALA A 463 40.43 -9.11 1.32
N LEU A 464 39.54 -10.11 1.21
CA LEU A 464 39.86 -11.43 0.64
C LEU A 464 40.24 -11.33 -0.85
N LEU A 465 39.51 -10.53 -1.63
CA LEU A 465 39.76 -10.31 -3.06
C LEU A 465 41.07 -9.55 -3.32
N ALA A 466 41.48 -8.65 -2.42
CA ALA A 466 42.78 -7.98 -2.45
C ALA A 466 43.96 -8.86 -1.94
N GLY A 467 43.67 -10.04 -1.41
CA GLY A 467 44.62 -10.97 -0.81
C GLY A 467 45.34 -11.90 -1.81
N ASP A 468 45.70 -13.10 -1.36
CA ASP A 468 46.30 -14.12 -2.22
C ASP A 468 45.23 -14.78 -3.11
N PRO A 469 45.40 -14.86 -4.44
CA PRO A 469 44.48 -15.57 -5.32
C PRO A 469 44.25 -17.06 -4.93
N SER A 470 45.15 -17.69 -4.16
CA SER A 470 44.90 -19.04 -3.59
C SER A 470 43.78 -19.05 -2.56
N ASP A 471 43.59 -17.96 -1.83
CA ASP A 471 42.64 -17.85 -0.72
C ASP A 471 41.23 -17.62 -1.25
N VAL A 472 41.10 -16.76 -2.26
CA VAL A 472 39.88 -16.62 -3.06
C VAL A 472 39.47 -17.96 -3.69
N ARG A 473 40.42 -18.77 -4.18
CA ARG A 473 40.14 -20.12 -4.69
C ARG A 473 39.74 -21.10 -3.60
N ALA A 474 40.39 -21.08 -2.42
CA ALA A 474 40.05 -21.97 -1.32
C ALA A 474 38.62 -21.74 -0.82
N VAL A 475 38.21 -20.48 -0.62
CA VAL A 475 36.85 -20.12 -0.19
C VAL A 475 35.81 -20.50 -1.24
N ARG A 476 36.08 -20.25 -2.54
CA ARG A 476 35.20 -20.69 -3.63
C ARG A 476 35.08 -22.20 -3.69
N HIS A 477 36.18 -22.95 -3.63
CA HIS A 477 36.13 -24.41 -3.62
C HIS A 477 35.40 -24.99 -2.40
N LEU A 478 35.48 -24.37 -1.22
CA LEU A 478 34.66 -24.77 -0.07
C LEU A 478 33.17 -24.59 -0.35
N ARG A 479 32.77 -23.42 -0.88
CA ARG A 479 31.37 -23.15 -1.26
C ARG A 479 30.87 -24.13 -2.32
N ASP A 480 31.69 -24.38 -3.34
CA ASP A 480 31.34 -25.31 -4.43
C ASP A 480 31.25 -26.77 -3.92
N GLU A 481 32.09 -27.17 -2.95
CA GLU A 481 31.96 -28.47 -2.27
C GLU A 481 30.72 -28.57 -1.38
N LEU A 482 30.36 -27.50 -0.65
CA LEU A 482 29.13 -27.43 0.15
C LEU A 482 27.87 -27.55 -0.71
N ALA A 483 27.81 -26.80 -1.81
CA ALA A 483 26.71 -26.86 -2.77
C ALA A 483 26.58 -28.27 -3.41
N GLY A 484 27.72 -28.94 -3.64
CA GLY A 484 27.78 -30.30 -4.17
C GLY A 484 27.38 -31.42 -3.19
N LEU A 485 27.02 -31.14 -1.94
CA LEU A 485 26.56 -32.16 -1.00
C LEU A 485 25.09 -32.54 -1.25
N ASP A 486 24.86 -33.77 -1.73
CA ASP A 486 23.54 -34.37 -1.89
C ASP A 486 22.99 -34.93 -0.56
N ALA A 487 21.67 -34.91 -0.36
CA ALA A 487 21.07 -35.47 0.85
C ALA A 487 21.28 -36.99 0.95
N ALA A 488 21.04 -37.74 -0.14
CA ALA A 488 21.08 -39.20 -0.18
C ALA A 488 22.37 -39.81 0.39
N SER A 489 23.53 -39.20 0.10
CA SER A 489 24.84 -39.65 0.56
C SER A 489 25.28 -39.01 1.88
N ASN A 490 24.77 -37.82 2.22
CA ASN A 490 25.34 -36.96 3.27
C ASN A 490 24.38 -36.64 4.45
N LEU A 491 23.17 -37.21 4.47
CA LEU A 491 22.22 -37.08 5.60
C LEU A 491 22.84 -37.39 6.99
N LYS A 492 23.91 -38.17 7.05
CA LYS A 492 24.65 -38.50 8.30
C LYS A 492 25.41 -37.31 8.89
N LEU A 493 25.66 -36.23 8.16
CA LEU A 493 26.40 -35.07 8.68
C LEU A 493 25.61 -34.33 9.79
N ILE A 494 24.27 -34.40 9.77
CA ILE A 494 23.39 -33.85 10.81
C ILE A 494 22.98 -34.87 11.90
N ASP A 495 23.51 -36.11 11.89
CA ASP A 495 23.14 -37.16 12.87
C ASP A 495 23.20 -36.69 14.34
N PRO A 496 24.23 -35.93 14.80
CA PRO A 496 24.32 -35.51 16.19
C PRO A 496 23.12 -34.69 16.67
N VAL A 497 22.64 -33.76 15.84
CA VAL A 497 21.44 -32.94 16.13
C VAL A 497 20.16 -33.75 15.88
N TRP A 498 20.09 -34.48 14.75
CA TRP A 498 18.89 -35.24 14.37
C TRP A 498 18.48 -36.28 15.42
N ARG A 499 19.45 -36.96 16.06
CA ARG A 499 19.20 -37.95 17.12
C ARG A 499 18.59 -37.36 18.40
N ARG A 500 18.51 -36.03 18.53
CA ARG A 500 17.82 -35.32 19.63
C ARG A 500 16.39 -34.93 19.24
N ILE A 501 16.23 -34.45 18.00
CA ILE A 501 14.95 -34.01 17.42
C ILE A 501 14.02 -35.21 17.19
N ALA A 502 14.50 -36.24 16.46
CA ALA A 502 13.67 -37.35 15.99
C ALA A 502 12.81 -38.08 17.05
N PRO A 503 13.29 -38.32 18.30
CA PRO A 503 12.48 -38.94 19.36
C PRO A 503 11.42 -38.04 19.99
N ARG A 504 11.26 -36.80 19.52
CA ARG A 504 10.30 -35.80 20.04
C ARG A 504 9.33 -35.26 18.98
N LEU A 505 9.47 -35.69 17.73
CA LEU A 505 8.51 -35.36 16.68
C LEU A 505 7.18 -36.09 16.91
N PRO A 506 6.04 -35.50 16.54
CA PRO A 506 4.77 -36.22 16.45
C PRO A 506 4.85 -37.46 15.53
N ALA A 507 3.99 -38.44 15.76
CA ALA A 507 4.08 -39.78 15.14
C ALA A 507 3.64 -39.80 13.66
N ASP A 508 2.89 -38.79 13.25
CA ASP A 508 2.38 -38.48 11.91
C ASP A 508 3.42 -37.81 10.99
N ILE A 509 4.51 -37.26 11.55
CA ILE A 509 5.56 -36.57 10.78
C ILE A 509 6.43 -37.57 10.02
N ASP A 510 6.55 -37.39 8.70
CA ASP A 510 7.58 -38.07 7.89
C ASP A 510 8.99 -37.59 8.31
N GLN A 511 9.58 -38.38 9.20
CA GLN A 511 10.92 -38.19 9.72
C GLN A 511 12.02 -38.30 8.65
N ALA A 512 11.78 -38.97 7.52
CA ALA A 512 12.76 -39.06 6.43
C ALA A 512 12.74 -37.78 5.60
N ALA A 513 11.55 -37.31 5.19
CA ALA A 513 11.39 -36.06 4.45
C ALA A 513 11.84 -34.83 5.28
N LEU A 514 11.42 -34.73 6.55
CA LEU A 514 11.82 -33.62 7.42
C LEU A 514 13.35 -33.58 7.60
N ARG A 515 13.98 -34.74 7.80
CA ARG A 515 15.44 -34.85 7.93
C ARG A 515 16.17 -34.40 6.66
N GLN A 516 15.65 -34.75 5.49
CA GLN A 516 16.20 -34.31 4.21
C GLN A 516 16.12 -32.79 4.06
N ARG A 517 14.93 -32.20 4.26
CA ARG A 517 14.73 -30.75 4.16
C ARG A 517 15.61 -29.98 5.15
N LEU A 518 15.75 -30.45 6.39
CA LEU A 518 16.66 -29.87 7.39
C LEU A 518 18.13 -29.94 6.96
N PHE A 519 18.58 -31.06 6.39
CA PHE A 519 19.94 -31.16 5.86
C PHE A 519 20.18 -30.17 4.72
N GLU A 520 19.21 -30.04 3.80
CA GLU A 520 19.30 -29.15 2.64
C GLU A 520 19.30 -27.66 3.06
N ALA A 521 18.48 -27.29 4.05
CA ALA A 521 18.46 -25.95 4.65
C ALA A 521 19.79 -25.59 5.32
N VAL A 522 20.34 -26.48 6.16
CA VAL A 522 21.64 -26.28 6.83
C VAL A 522 22.78 -26.18 5.82
N ARG A 523 22.76 -27.01 4.77
CA ARG A 523 23.73 -26.94 3.66
C ARG A 523 23.64 -25.61 2.92
N ALA A 524 22.43 -25.17 2.57
CA ALA A 524 22.21 -23.91 1.84
C ALA A 524 22.64 -22.70 2.67
N ALA A 525 22.23 -22.62 3.93
CA ALA A 525 22.64 -21.55 4.84
C ALA A 525 24.16 -21.52 5.07
N GLY A 526 24.83 -22.68 5.09
CA GLY A 526 26.30 -22.76 5.15
C GLY A 526 27.01 -22.13 3.96
N ALA A 527 26.41 -22.12 2.77
CA ALA A 527 27.01 -21.59 1.54
C ALA A 527 26.96 -20.05 1.42
N ILE A 528 26.08 -19.38 2.18
CA ILE A 528 25.79 -17.93 2.10
C ILE A 528 27.03 -17.03 2.24
N HIS A 529 28.05 -17.46 2.98
CA HIS A 529 29.21 -16.66 3.42
C HIS A 529 30.01 -15.91 2.34
N TYR A 530 29.74 -16.09 1.04
CA TYR A 530 30.47 -15.47 -0.07
C TYR A 530 29.62 -14.65 -1.05
N ASP A 531 28.28 -14.60 -0.94
CA ASP A 531 27.44 -13.87 -1.90
C ASP A 531 27.59 -12.33 -1.73
N PRO A 532 27.92 -11.57 -2.80
CA PRO A 532 27.79 -10.11 -2.79
C PRO A 532 26.35 -9.60 -2.99
N GLN A 533 25.35 -10.45 -3.25
CA GLN A 533 23.96 -10.08 -3.54
C GLN A 533 23.00 -10.41 -2.38
N ALA A 534 21.80 -9.82 -2.45
CA ALA A 534 20.67 -10.21 -1.61
C ALA A 534 19.97 -11.49 -2.09
N SER A 535 20.23 -11.92 -3.33
CA SER A 535 19.42 -12.93 -4.02
C SER A 535 19.62 -14.37 -3.52
N GLU A 536 20.83 -14.83 -3.20
CA GLU A 536 21.00 -16.19 -2.64
C GLU A 536 20.41 -16.24 -1.21
N LEU A 537 20.57 -15.16 -0.43
CA LEU A 537 19.92 -14.97 0.87
C LEU A 537 18.38 -15.03 0.78
N GLN A 538 17.78 -14.22 -0.09
CA GLN A 538 16.34 -14.24 -0.34
C GLN A 538 15.85 -15.61 -0.82
N THR A 539 16.64 -16.34 -1.61
CA THR A 539 16.31 -17.70 -2.04
C THR A 539 16.25 -18.66 -0.85
N VAL A 540 17.24 -18.63 0.06
CA VAL A 540 17.25 -19.48 1.27
C VAL A 540 16.12 -19.13 2.23
N LEU A 541 15.76 -17.85 2.34
CA LEU A 541 14.65 -17.37 3.19
C LEU A 541 13.26 -17.62 2.60
N SER A 542 13.15 -17.80 1.28
CA SER A 542 11.87 -18.05 0.57
C SER A 542 11.60 -19.51 0.21
N ASP A 543 12.60 -20.41 0.26
CA ASP A 543 12.42 -21.83 -0.06
C ASP A 543 11.34 -22.50 0.81
N SER A 544 10.31 -23.03 0.15
CA SER A 544 9.15 -23.65 0.79
C SER A 544 9.48 -24.94 1.56
N ASN A 545 10.51 -25.68 1.15
CA ASN A 545 10.96 -26.88 1.86
C ASN A 545 11.70 -26.52 3.15
N TYR A 546 12.51 -25.47 3.13
CA TYR A 546 13.24 -25.01 4.31
C TYR A 546 12.25 -24.39 5.31
N ARG A 547 11.31 -23.57 4.83
CA ARG A 547 10.18 -23.06 5.63
C ARG A 547 9.37 -24.18 6.28
N ALA A 548 8.95 -25.19 5.50
CA ALA A 548 8.22 -26.33 6.04
C ALA A 548 9.03 -27.11 7.10
N ALA A 549 10.34 -27.26 6.92
CA ALA A 549 11.20 -27.93 7.90
C ALA A 549 11.32 -27.15 9.21
N MET A 550 11.51 -25.82 9.13
CA MET A 550 11.59 -24.98 10.32
C MET A 550 10.27 -24.92 11.08
N LEU A 551 9.13 -24.84 10.37
CA LEU A 551 7.79 -24.89 10.98
C LEU A 551 7.56 -26.19 11.76
N THR A 552 7.75 -27.37 11.15
CA THR A 552 7.54 -28.66 11.84
C THR A 552 8.50 -28.85 13.03
N ILE A 553 9.71 -28.32 12.96
CA ILE A 553 10.66 -28.31 14.10
C ILE A 553 10.21 -27.36 15.20
N GLY A 554 9.64 -26.20 14.85
CA GLY A 554 9.05 -25.25 15.78
C GLY A 554 7.83 -25.84 16.50
N GLU A 555 6.87 -26.38 15.74
CA GLU A 555 5.64 -27.02 16.24
C GLU A 555 5.95 -28.14 17.24
N ALA A 556 6.86 -29.05 16.88
CA ALA A 556 7.32 -30.14 17.75
C ALA A 556 8.05 -29.65 19.03
N ALA A 557 8.44 -28.38 19.08
CA ALA A 557 9.03 -27.72 20.25
C ALA A 557 8.10 -26.73 20.96
N GLY A 558 6.85 -26.57 20.49
CA GLY A 558 5.89 -25.58 21.01
C GLY A 558 6.10 -24.14 20.50
N ILE A 559 7.01 -23.92 19.55
CA ILE A 559 7.33 -22.63 18.95
C ILE A 559 6.53 -22.45 17.66
N LYS A 560 5.35 -21.81 17.75
CA LYS A 560 4.35 -21.69 16.67
C LYS A 560 4.86 -21.13 15.32
N ARG A 561 5.94 -20.35 15.31
CA ARG A 561 6.45 -19.65 14.11
C ARG A 561 7.97 -19.62 14.08
N LEU A 562 8.60 -20.78 13.90
CA LEU A 562 10.05 -20.89 13.69
C LEU A 562 10.38 -20.82 12.19
N THR A 563 11.31 -19.95 11.83
CA THR A 563 11.61 -19.56 10.44
C THR A 563 13.07 -19.83 10.04
N MET A 564 13.42 -19.55 8.78
CA MET A 564 14.83 -19.50 8.35
C MET A 564 15.53 -18.20 8.78
N ASP A 565 14.79 -17.12 9.02
CA ASP A 565 15.32 -15.87 9.57
C ASP A 565 15.82 -16.08 11.01
N ASP A 566 15.04 -16.76 11.85
CA ASP A 566 15.48 -17.20 13.20
C ASP A 566 16.81 -17.97 13.18
N TYR A 567 17.01 -18.78 12.14
CA TYR A 567 18.24 -19.54 11.94
C TYR A 567 19.41 -18.63 11.58
N LEU A 568 19.23 -17.66 10.68
CA LEU A 568 20.28 -16.70 10.33
C LEU A 568 20.58 -15.73 11.50
N ILE A 569 19.56 -15.27 12.23
CA ILE A 569 19.71 -14.43 13.44
C ILE A 569 20.48 -15.18 14.54
N PHE A 570 20.22 -16.48 14.74
CA PHE A 570 20.99 -17.31 15.69
C PHE A 570 22.50 -17.32 15.35
N TRP A 571 22.88 -17.43 14.07
CA TRP A 571 24.29 -17.47 13.66
C TRP A 571 24.95 -16.09 13.56
N PHE A 572 24.29 -15.13 12.93
CA PHE A 572 24.87 -13.87 12.45
C PHE A 572 24.34 -12.62 13.15
N GLY A 573 23.27 -12.76 13.93
CA GLY A 573 22.61 -11.70 14.67
C GLY A 573 21.57 -10.89 13.90
N ASP A 574 20.86 -10.05 14.64
CA ASP A 574 19.80 -9.13 14.16
C ASP A 574 20.34 -7.74 13.76
N GLY A 575 21.66 -7.54 13.76
CA GLY A 575 22.29 -6.25 13.47
C GLY A 575 22.18 -5.21 14.58
N GLU A 576 21.41 -5.47 15.64
CA GLU A 576 21.14 -4.56 16.75
C GLU A 576 21.62 -5.16 18.09
N GLY A 577 20.70 -5.63 18.94
CA GLY A 577 20.97 -6.08 20.30
C GLY A 577 21.39 -7.54 20.42
N ARG A 578 21.17 -8.36 19.40
CA ARG A 578 21.39 -9.81 19.44
C ARG A 578 22.41 -10.20 18.38
N GLY A 579 23.69 -10.15 18.75
CA GLY A 579 24.80 -10.44 17.82
C GLY A 579 24.93 -11.88 17.30
N GLY A 580 24.08 -12.82 17.71
CA GLY A 580 24.18 -14.24 17.35
C GLY A 580 25.50 -14.89 17.77
N VAL A 581 25.82 -16.05 17.18
CA VAL A 581 27.08 -16.77 17.44
C VAL A 581 28.30 -15.97 16.97
N GLU A 582 28.24 -15.25 15.85
CA GLU A 582 29.35 -14.40 15.39
C GLU A 582 29.66 -13.28 16.39
N GLY A 583 28.65 -12.54 16.84
CA GLY A 583 28.80 -11.49 17.84
C GLY A 583 29.33 -12.02 19.17
N GLU A 584 28.90 -13.20 19.60
CA GLU A 584 29.43 -13.83 20.81
C GLU A 584 30.90 -14.26 20.65
N ILE A 585 31.32 -14.77 19.47
CA ILE A 585 32.74 -15.02 19.17
C ILE A 585 33.55 -13.71 19.25
N ARG A 586 33.03 -12.62 18.67
CA ARG A 586 33.66 -11.29 18.71
C ARG A 586 33.81 -10.78 20.16
N ASN A 587 32.78 -10.93 20.98
CA ASN A 587 32.79 -10.61 22.41
C ASN A 587 33.87 -11.41 23.16
N ILE A 588 33.92 -12.74 22.96
CA ILE A 588 34.93 -13.61 23.59
C ILE A 588 36.36 -13.21 23.16
N ILE A 589 36.57 -12.81 21.90
CA ILE A 589 37.87 -12.36 21.41
C ILE A 589 38.28 -11.01 22.02
N SER A 590 37.37 -10.04 22.10
CA SER A 590 37.67 -8.70 22.66
C SER A 590 38.11 -8.74 24.14
N GLY A 591 37.68 -9.76 24.89
CA GLY A 591 38.11 -10.00 26.27
C GLY A 591 39.46 -10.74 26.42
N MET A 592 40.12 -11.15 25.33
CA MET A 592 41.37 -11.91 25.39
C MET A 592 42.61 -11.05 25.64
N LYS A 593 43.62 -11.65 26.26
CA LYS A 593 44.99 -11.11 26.25
C LYS A 593 45.66 -11.40 24.89
N PRO A 594 46.65 -10.60 24.46
CA PRO A 594 47.42 -10.86 23.23
C PRO A 594 47.99 -12.29 23.12
N SER A 595 48.43 -12.87 24.24
CA SER A 595 48.95 -14.25 24.31
C SER A 595 47.86 -15.34 24.24
N GLU A 596 46.60 -14.99 24.50
CA GLU A 596 45.45 -15.88 24.34
C GLU A 596 44.96 -15.83 22.89
N LEU A 597 44.83 -14.62 22.30
CA LEU A 597 44.57 -14.41 20.87
C LEU A 597 45.62 -15.10 19.97
N ALA A 598 46.91 -14.98 20.30
CA ALA A 598 47.97 -15.66 19.56
C ALA A 598 47.86 -17.19 19.60
N ARG A 599 47.33 -17.76 20.69
CA ARG A 599 47.07 -19.20 20.80
C ARG A 599 45.78 -19.61 20.09
N LEU A 600 44.77 -18.73 20.05
CA LEU A 600 43.54 -18.91 19.27
C LEU A 600 43.85 -18.99 17.77
N LEU A 601 44.48 -17.96 17.21
CA LEU A 601 44.96 -17.95 15.82
C LEU A 601 46.02 -19.05 15.58
N GLY A 602 46.74 -19.45 16.62
CA GLY A 602 47.69 -20.55 16.58
C GLY A 602 47.09 -21.95 16.40
N SER A 603 45.78 -22.17 16.58
CA SER A 603 45.22 -23.53 16.68
C SER A 603 43.74 -23.65 16.31
N SER A 604 43.45 -24.44 15.27
CA SER A 604 42.10 -24.79 14.80
C SER A 604 41.21 -25.36 15.92
N ASN A 605 41.77 -26.19 16.82
CA ASN A 605 41.07 -26.75 17.98
C ASN A 605 40.65 -25.67 19.01
N ARG A 606 41.38 -24.54 19.10
CA ARG A 606 41.03 -23.42 19.98
C ARG A 606 39.95 -22.54 19.37
N GLN A 607 39.99 -22.34 18.05
CA GLN A 607 38.92 -21.67 17.29
C GLN A 607 37.60 -22.44 17.45
N GLU A 608 37.67 -23.77 17.34
CA GLU A 608 36.58 -24.70 17.64
C GLU A 608 36.08 -24.62 19.09
N THR A 609 36.99 -24.51 20.07
CA THR A 609 36.61 -24.31 21.49
C THR A 609 35.82 -23.00 21.68
N VAL A 610 36.30 -21.88 21.11
CA VAL A 610 35.63 -20.57 21.20
C VAL A 610 34.29 -20.57 20.47
N ARG A 611 34.21 -21.15 19.27
CA ARG A 611 32.96 -21.30 18.52
C ARG A 611 31.94 -22.13 19.29
N ASN A 612 32.33 -23.25 19.88
CA ASN A 612 31.43 -24.11 20.65
C ASN A 612 30.98 -23.43 21.97
N GLN A 613 31.85 -22.61 22.60
CA GLN A 613 31.47 -21.74 23.72
C GLN A 613 30.43 -20.68 23.31
N ALA A 614 30.62 -20.03 22.17
CA ALA A 614 29.67 -19.06 21.63
C ALA A 614 28.31 -19.69 21.29
N ILE A 615 28.32 -20.87 20.65
CA ILE A 615 27.10 -21.67 20.39
C ILE A 615 26.38 -21.99 21.72
N ALA A 616 27.10 -22.40 22.77
CA ALA A 616 26.50 -22.68 24.07
C ALA A 616 25.86 -21.43 24.71
N ALA A 617 26.53 -20.29 24.64
CA ALA A 617 26.03 -19.03 25.18
C ALA A 617 24.77 -18.53 24.44
N VAL A 618 24.71 -18.63 23.10
CA VAL A 618 23.52 -18.26 22.33
C VAL A 618 22.37 -19.27 22.51
N LEU A 619 22.68 -20.58 22.53
CA LEU A 619 21.70 -21.64 22.77
C LEU A 619 21.05 -21.53 24.17
N SER A 620 21.77 -20.99 25.16
CA SER A 620 21.20 -20.75 26.50
C SER A 620 20.23 -19.57 26.59
N ARG A 621 20.16 -18.70 25.57
CA ARG A 621 19.32 -17.49 25.54
C ARG A 621 17.95 -17.78 24.92
N THR A 622 17.22 -18.73 25.49
CA THR A 622 15.94 -19.23 24.94
C THR A 622 14.86 -18.15 24.82
N GLU A 623 14.86 -17.15 25.70
CA GLU A 623 13.90 -16.02 25.66
C GLU A 623 14.22 -15.00 24.55
N ALA A 624 15.44 -15.00 23.99
CA ALA A 624 15.90 -14.00 23.04
C ALA A 624 16.13 -14.55 21.62
N TYR A 625 16.03 -15.87 21.41
CA TYR A 625 16.20 -16.52 20.11
C TYR A 625 15.21 -17.70 20.00
N PRO A 626 14.18 -17.64 19.14
CA PRO A 626 13.20 -18.73 19.01
C PRO A 626 13.83 -20.07 18.62
N LEU A 627 14.89 -20.07 17.79
CA LEU A 627 15.66 -21.28 17.49
C LEU A 627 16.37 -21.86 18.74
N SER A 628 16.86 -21.03 19.66
CA SER A 628 17.46 -21.51 20.91
C SER A 628 16.42 -22.19 21.81
N ALA A 629 15.20 -21.63 21.89
CA ALA A 629 14.09 -22.27 22.57
C ALA A 629 13.72 -23.61 21.92
N ALA A 630 13.54 -23.64 20.60
CA ALA A 630 13.15 -24.84 19.86
C ALA A 630 14.18 -25.98 20.02
N LEU A 631 15.45 -25.69 19.78
CA LEU A 631 16.54 -26.67 19.90
C LEU A 631 16.68 -27.19 21.34
N THR A 632 16.57 -26.30 22.34
CA THR A 632 16.67 -26.68 23.76
C THR A 632 15.48 -27.53 24.21
N GLY A 633 14.25 -27.19 23.80
CA GLY A 633 13.05 -28.00 24.03
C GLY A 633 13.14 -29.39 23.39
N LEU A 634 13.70 -29.45 22.18
CA LEU A 634 14.02 -30.70 21.48
C LEU A 634 15.25 -31.45 22.06
N GLY A 635 15.86 -30.93 23.13
CA GLY A 635 16.97 -31.56 23.85
C GLY A 635 18.31 -31.55 23.10
N VAL A 636 18.46 -30.70 22.08
CA VAL A 636 19.72 -30.44 21.38
C VAL A 636 20.66 -29.64 22.29
N ARG A 637 21.95 -29.98 22.27
CA ARG A 637 23.00 -29.32 23.05
C ARG A 637 24.05 -28.68 22.14
N SER A 638 24.84 -27.77 22.70
CA SER A 638 26.00 -27.15 22.03
C SER A 638 26.95 -28.19 21.43
N ASP A 639 27.14 -29.30 22.12
CA ASP A 639 28.04 -30.38 21.71
C ASP A 639 27.48 -31.17 20.53
N ASP A 640 26.15 -31.28 20.42
CA ASP A 640 25.48 -31.91 19.28
C ASP A 640 25.64 -31.03 18.03
N ILE A 641 25.42 -29.72 18.16
CA ILE A 641 25.62 -28.72 17.08
C ILE A 641 27.11 -28.70 16.66
N GLY A 642 28.03 -28.63 17.62
CA GLY A 642 29.47 -28.67 17.37
C GLY A 642 29.92 -29.96 16.69
N SER A 643 29.33 -31.11 17.05
CA SER A 643 29.59 -32.40 16.41
C SER A 643 29.06 -32.48 14.98
N ALA A 644 27.92 -31.84 14.68
CA ALA A 644 27.42 -31.73 13.31
C ALA A 644 28.36 -30.86 12.46
N ILE A 645 28.80 -29.70 12.98
CA ILE A 645 29.81 -28.84 12.32
C ILE A 645 31.10 -29.64 12.06
N ALA A 646 31.63 -30.35 13.06
CA ALA A 646 32.83 -31.19 12.90
C ALA A 646 32.61 -32.30 11.83
N SER A 647 31.40 -32.85 11.73
CA SER A 647 31.05 -33.83 10.70
C SER A 647 31.13 -33.22 9.29
N PHE A 648 30.49 -32.06 9.05
CA PHE A 648 30.63 -31.34 7.76
C PHE A 648 32.09 -31.01 7.44
N ARG A 649 32.84 -30.46 8.40
CA ARG A 649 34.25 -30.10 8.22
C ARG A 649 35.14 -31.30 7.87
N SER A 650 34.86 -32.47 8.43
CA SER A 650 35.59 -33.71 8.10
C SER A 650 35.34 -34.24 6.67
N LYS A 651 34.26 -33.78 6.02
CA LYS A 651 33.87 -34.15 4.64
C LYS A 651 34.46 -33.20 3.58
N LEU A 652 34.71 -31.94 3.95
CA LEU A 652 35.07 -30.84 3.05
C LEU A 652 36.60 -30.68 2.97
N ARG A 653 37.18 -30.79 1.77
CA ARG A 653 38.65 -30.81 1.59
C ARG A 653 39.27 -29.41 1.72
N TYR A 654 38.49 -28.37 1.45
CA TYR A 654 38.94 -26.98 1.49
C TYR A 654 38.61 -26.24 2.80
N ASP A 655 37.97 -26.89 3.79
CA ASP A 655 37.55 -26.26 5.07
C ASP A 655 38.68 -25.48 5.74
N GLU A 656 39.80 -26.13 6.09
CA GLU A 656 40.88 -25.48 6.82
C GLU A 656 41.57 -24.37 6.00
N LEU A 657 41.68 -24.53 4.67
CA LEU A 657 42.27 -23.53 3.79
C LEU A 657 41.36 -22.29 3.68
N ALA A 658 40.06 -22.50 3.50
CA ALA A 658 39.06 -21.44 3.44
C ALA A 658 38.89 -20.75 4.79
N ALA A 659 38.91 -21.49 5.91
CA ALA A 659 38.82 -20.90 7.26
C ALA A 659 40.04 -20.03 7.59
N VAL A 660 41.26 -20.44 7.21
CA VAL A 660 42.48 -19.61 7.36
C VAL A 660 42.44 -18.38 6.44
N ALA A 661 41.98 -18.54 5.19
CA ALA A 661 41.76 -17.43 4.26
C ALA A 661 40.76 -16.41 4.80
N TRP A 662 39.61 -16.87 5.28
CA TRP A 662 38.55 -16.05 5.84
C TRP A 662 39.00 -15.33 7.11
N THR A 663 39.64 -16.05 8.05
CA THR A 663 40.21 -15.46 9.28
C THR A 663 41.20 -14.35 8.95
N ALA A 664 42.06 -14.55 7.95
CA ALA A 664 43.00 -13.51 7.51
C ALA A 664 42.29 -12.30 6.90
N ALA A 665 41.23 -12.51 6.11
CA ALA A 665 40.44 -11.45 5.50
C ALA A 665 39.64 -10.63 6.53
N THR A 666 38.99 -11.28 7.51
CA THR A 666 38.30 -10.61 8.62
C THR A 666 39.27 -9.74 9.43
N ILE A 667 40.45 -10.27 9.76
CA ILE A 667 41.46 -9.49 10.48
C ILE A 667 42.01 -8.36 9.60
N LEU A 668 42.25 -8.57 8.30
CA LEU A 668 42.71 -7.53 7.37
C LEU A 668 41.66 -6.40 7.18
N ALA A 669 40.37 -6.71 7.25
CA ALA A 669 39.28 -5.75 7.15
C ALA A 669 39.04 -4.93 8.43
N GLU A 670 39.35 -5.51 9.61
CA GLU A 670 38.98 -4.94 10.92
C GLU A 670 40.18 -4.54 11.80
N ALA A 671 41.43 -4.86 11.41
CA ALA A 671 42.61 -4.55 12.22
C ALA A 671 43.00 -3.07 12.14
N VAL A 672 43.24 -2.48 13.31
CA VAL A 672 43.68 -1.08 13.45
C VAL A 672 45.19 -1.03 13.65
N PRO A 673 45.94 -0.25 12.85
CA PRO A 673 47.38 -0.07 13.05
C PRO A 673 47.66 0.80 14.28
N THR A 674 48.55 0.32 15.14
CA THR A 674 49.17 1.13 16.19
C THR A 674 50.56 1.57 15.75
N VAL A 675 50.98 2.79 16.11
CA VAL A 675 52.31 3.31 15.78
C VAL A 675 52.85 4.25 16.86
N ASP A 676 53.90 3.80 17.56
CA ASP A 676 54.66 4.65 18.47
C ASP A 676 55.78 5.36 17.71
N VAL A 677 55.68 6.68 17.56
CA VAL A 677 56.69 7.52 16.90
C VAL A 677 57.67 8.05 17.94
N ALA A 678 58.96 7.75 17.78
CA ALA A 678 60.01 8.30 18.66
C ALA A 678 60.09 9.83 18.50
N PRO A 679 60.48 10.61 19.55
CA PRO A 679 60.46 12.08 19.51
C PRO A 679 61.26 12.77 18.40
N ASN A 680 62.14 12.04 17.69
CA ASN A 680 62.88 12.52 16.53
C ASN A 680 62.35 12.01 15.17
N GLY A 681 61.23 11.30 15.14
CA GLY A 681 60.58 10.73 13.95
C GLY A 681 61.42 9.71 13.14
N ARG A 682 62.67 9.43 13.56
CA ARG A 682 63.56 8.47 12.88
C ARG A 682 63.25 7.01 13.16
N GLN A 683 62.37 6.74 14.12
CA GLN A 683 61.94 5.40 14.49
C GLN A 683 60.43 5.41 14.73
N HIS A 684 59.72 4.55 14.01
CA HIS A 684 58.34 4.19 14.27
C HIS A 684 58.32 2.73 14.76
N GLN A 685 57.47 2.42 15.75
CA GLN A 685 57.22 1.03 16.18
C GLN A 685 55.76 0.71 15.87
N TYR A 686 55.54 -0.15 14.87
CA TYR A 686 54.21 -0.53 14.41
C TYR A 686 53.70 -1.79 15.13
N GLY A 687 52.39 -1.85 15.32
CA GLY A 687 51.63 -3.01 15.76
C GLY A 687 50.27 -3.06 15.06
N LEU A 688 49.47 -4.08 15.38
CA LEU A 688 48.07 -4.20 14.98
C LEU A 688 47.24 -4.58 16.20
N THR A 689 46.05 -4.00 16.34
CA THR A 689 45.00 -4.53 17.20
C THR A 689 43.86 -5.10 16.36
N PHE A 690 43.22 -6.16 16.85
CA PHE A 690 42.00 -6.74 16.27
C PHE A 690 40.98 -6.89 17.39
N LEU A 691 39.77 -6.33 17.21
CA LEU A 691 38.74 -6.22 18.24
C LEU A 691 39.28 -5.65 19.58
N GLY A 692 40.18 -4.67 19.49
CA GLY A 692 40.84 -4.02 20.64
C GLY A 692 42.08 -4.74 21.20
N VAL A 693 42.32 -6.00 20.83
CA VAL A 693 43.43 -6.82 21.36
C VAL A 693 44.64 -6.77 20.43
N GLU A 694 45.84 -6.50 20.98
CA GLU A 694 47.10 -6.52 20.21
C GLU A 694 47.37 -7.92 19.61
N ILE A 695 47.73 -7.98 18.34
CA ILE A 695 48.25 -9.19 17.66
C ILE A 695 49.77 -9.24 17.89
N PRO A 696 50.29 -10.10 18.78
CA PRO A 696 51.65 -9.94 19.27
C PRO A 696 52.72 -10.40 18.25
N PRO A 697 53.96 -9.87 18.35
CA PRO A 697 55.09 -10.21 17.47
C PRO A 697 55.52 -11.70 17.44
N SER A 698 54.93 -12.55 18.28
CA SER A 698 55.15 -14.02 18.24
C SER A 698 54.49 -14.68 17.02
N ILE A 699 53.39 -14.10 16.51
CA ILE A 699 52.68 -14.57 15.31
C ILE A 699 52.66 -13.52 14.19
N LEU A 700 52.82 -12.23 14.50
CA LEU A 700 52.84 -11.14 13.54
C LEU A 700 54.29 -10.76 13.16
N LYS A 701 54.63 -10.83 11.86
CA LYS A 701 55.96 -10.48 11.35
C LYS A 701 55.90 -9.34 10.33
N TRP A 702 56.71 -8.32 10.55
CA TRP A 702 56.78 -7.14 9.70
C TRP A 702 57.93 -7.22 8.69
N THR A 703 57.69 -6.66 7.50
CA THR A 703 58.62 -6.65 6.36
C THR A 703 58.53 -5.35 5.56
N LYS A 704 59.60 -4.98 4.84
CA LYS A 704 59.55 -3.96 3.80
C LYS A 704 59.23 -4.62 2.45
N VAL A 705 58.23 -4.12 1.75
CA VAL A 705 57.84 -4.60 0.41
C VAL A 705 58.55 -3.80 -0.68
N SER A 706 58.55 -2.47 -0.57
CA SER A 706 59.12 -1.57 -1.58
C SER A 706 59.51 -0.20 -0.99
N GLY A 707 59.97 0.71 -1.84
CA GLY A 707 60.38 2.07 -1.48
C GLY A 707 61.85 2.18 -1.06
N SER A 708 62.19 3.20 -0.28
CA SER A 708 63.56 3.62 -0.06
C SER A 708 64.46 2.53 0.54
N LYS A 709 65.68 2.40 0.01
CA LYS A 709 66.75 1.55 0.55
C LYS A 709 67.13 1.93 1.98
N ASP A 710 67.00 3.21 2.33
CA ASP A 710 67.43 3.77 3.62
C ASP A 710 66.40 3.55 4.75
N VAL A 711 65.18 3.08 4.44
CA VAL A 711 64.24 2.57 5.44
C VAL A 711 64.57 1.12 5.78
N ASN A 712 64.81 0.82 7.06
CA ASN A 712 64.95 -0.54 7.58
C ASN A 712 63.72 -0.95 8.41
N VAL A 713 63.31 -2.21 8.32
CA VAL A 713 62.13 -2.78 9.01
C VAL A 713 62.53 -4.06 9.72
N SER A 714 62.34 -4.13 11.04
CA SER A 714 62.51 -5.39 11.79
C SER A 714 61.27 -6.28 11.66
N ALA A 715 61.43 -7.59 11.89
CA ALA A 715 60.30 -8.51 12.02
C ALA A 715 59.32 -8.13 13.15
N SER A 716 59.75 -7.35 14.13
CA SER A 716 58.95 -6.89 15.28
C SER A 716 58.23 -5.55 15.04
N GLY A 717 58.16 -5.05 13.81
CA GLY A 717 57.45 -3.79 13.48
C GLY A 717 58.25 -2.51 13.70
N LYS A 718 59.52 -2.60 14.08
CA LYS A 718 60.40 -1.43 14.23
C LYS A 718 60.89 -0.96 12.87
N VAL A 719 60.41 0.21 12.44
CA VAL A 719 60.80 0.88 11.20
C VAL A 719 61.74 2.04 11.53
N THR A 720 62.83 2.22 10.77
CA THR A 720 63.89 3.19 11.09
C THR A 720 64.55 3.82 9.87
N ILE A 721 65.01 5.07 10.02
CA ILE A 721 65.89 5.77 9.05
C ILE A 721 67.19 6.30 9.72
N PRO A 722 68.33 6.36 8.99
CA PRO A 722 69.59 6.92 9.51
C PRO A 722 69.52 8.42 9.84
N LYS A 723 70.31 8.90 10.84
CA LYS A 723 70.36 10.34 11.22
C LYS A 723 70.72 11.29 10.05
N LYS A 724 71.39 10.79 9.02
CA LYS A 724 71.81 11.56 7.83
C LYS A 724 70.75 11.67 6.72
N ILE A 725 69.55 11.13 6.94
CA ILE A 725 68.43 11.15 5.98
C ILE A 725 67.36 12.11 6.53
N ALA A 726 66.83 13.00 5.70
CA ALA A 726 65.80 13.97 6.09
C ALA A 726 64.44 13.29 6.26
N GLU A 727 64.06 12.51 5.26
CA GLU A 727 62.84 11.73 5.22
C GLU A 727 63.08 10.50 4.33
N ALA A 728 62.30 9.43 4.54
CA ALA A 728 62.21 8.37 3.56
C ALA A 728 60.89 7.59 3.69
N THR A 729 60.38 7.19 2.53
CA THR A 729 59.10 6.47 2.37
C THR A 729 59.32 5.02 1.97
N ALA A 730 58.51 4.11 2.51
CA ALA A 730 58.50 2.69 2.15
C ALA A 730 57.14 2.05 2.34
N VAL A 731 56.81 1.04 1.53
CA VAL A 731 55.66 0.17 1.78
C VAL A 731 56.07 -0.89 2.78
N ILE A 732 55.41 -0.92 3.93
CA ILE A 732 55.56 -1.96 4.95
C ILE A 732 54.38 -2.92 4.92
N GLN A 733 54.61 -4.15 5.40
CA GLN A 733 53.59 -5.19 5.44
C GLN A 733 53.74 -6.05 6.68
N ALA A 734 52.62 -6.32 7.35
CA ALA A 734 52.53 -7.26 8.46
C ALA A 734 51.94 -8.60 7.97
N VAL A 735 52.58 -9.70 8.37
CA VAL A 735 52.25 -11.05 7.95
C VAL A 735 52.02 -11.93 9.18
N TRP A 736 50.82 -12.50 9.29
CA TRP A 736 50.52 -13.58 10.22
C TRP A 736 51.24 -14.84 9.78
N THR A 737 52.03 -15.42 10.69
CA THR A 737 52.74 -16.68 10.49
C THR A 737 52.48 -17.62 11.66
N ASN A 738 52.18 -18.87 11.34
CA ASN A 738 52.00 -19.98 12.28
C ASN A 738 52.57 -21.26 11.65
N SER A 739 52.84 -22.30 12.43
CA SER A 739 53.37 -23.58 11.93
C SER A 739 52.49 -24.23 10.84
N SER A 740 51.18 -24.05 10.90
CA SER A 740 50.24 -24.53 9.87
C SER A 740 50.23 -23.69 8.58
N ILE A 741 50.67 -22.43 8.61
CA ILE A 741 50.47 -21.44 7.54
C ILE A 741 51.78 -21.23 6.77
N ARG A 742 52.05 -22.13 5.81
CA ARG A 742 53.35 -22.25 5.13
C ARG A 742 53.85 -20.99 4.42
N SER A 743 52.95 -20.19 3.85
CA SER A 743 53.25 -18.94 3.13
C SER A 743 53.10 -17.68 3.99
N GLY A 744 52.54 -17.79 5.19
CA GLY A 744 51.95 -16.67 5.92
C GLY A 744 50.68 -16.11 5.28
N LYS A 745 50.05 -15.13 5.94
CA LYS A 745 48.90 -14.35 5.46
C LYS A 745 49.11 -12.86 5.72
N VAL A 746 48.81 -12.01 4.75
CA VAL A 746 48.94 -10.56 4.91
C VAL A 746 47.78 -10.04 5.75
N LEU A 747 48.07 -9.36 6.85
CA LEU A 747 47.07 -8.72 7.72
C LEU A 747 47.07 -7.19 7.62
N PHE A 748 48.10 -6.61 7.03
CA PHE A 748 48.23 -5.16 6.85
C PHE A 748 49.28 -4.85 5.79
N ARG A 749 49.04 -3.83 4.97
CA ARG A 749 50.03 -3.23 4.06
C ARG A 749 49.75 -1.74 3.93
N GLN A 750 50.74 -0.89 4.17
CA GLN A 750 50.60 0.56 4.03
C GLN A 750 51.93 1.19 3.57
N GLU A 751 51.86 2.27 2.80
CA GLU A 751 52.99 3.18 2.61
C GLU A 751 53.18 4.08 3.83
N VAL A 752 54.41 4.17 4.34
CA VAL A 752 54.76 4.97 5.51
C VAL A 752 55.99 5.83 5.23
N THR A 753 55.92 7.09 5.66
CA THR A 753 57.03 8.05 5.60
C THR A 753 57.55 8.31 7.00
N LEU A 754 58.87 8.20 7.18
CA LEU A 754 59.56 8.60 8.42
C LEU A 754 60.22 9.95 8.16
N VAL A 755 60.04 10.91 9.06
CA VAL A 755 60.59 12.28 8.97
C VAL A 755 61.52 12.52 10.15
N ASN A 756 62.76 12.88 9.87
CA ASN A 756 63.81 13.02 10.88
C ASN A 756 63.82 14.43 11.48
N GLY A 757 63.22 14.59 12.67
CA GLY A 757 63.26 15.83 13.45
C GLY A 757 64.67 16.23 13.94
N ASP A 758 65.63 15.29 13.97
CA ASP A 758 67.05 15.60 14.20
C ASP A 758 67.80 15.97 12.91
N TYR A 759 67.11 16.11 11.76
CA TYR A 759 67.78 16.36 10.48
C TYR A 759 68.21 17.81 10.33
N VAL A 760 69.50 18.03 10.51
CA VAL A 760 70.14 19.28 10.15
C VAL A 760 70.56 19.24 8.68
N ARG A 761 69.93 20.09 7.85
CA ARG A 761 70.46 20.48 6.54
C ARG A 761 71.81 21.18 6.72
N LYS A 762 72.83 20.78 5.96
CA LYS A 762 74.12 21.51 5.94
C LYS A 762 73.96 22.82 5.17
N VAL A 763 74.74 23.81 5.59
CA VAL A 763 74.81 25.12 4.93
C VAL A 763 75.21 25.01 3.45
N ASP A 764 76.21 24.18 3.12
CA ASP A 764 76.63 23.94 1.73
C ASP A 764 75.52 23.30 0.87
N ASP A 765 74.73 22.38 1.43
CA ASP A 765 73.64 21.70 0.71
C ASP A 765 72.48 22.68 0.42
N ILE A 766 72.14 23.56 1.38
CA ILE A 766 71.15 24.63 1.19
C ILE A 766 71.60 25.62 0.10
N VAL A 767 72.87 26.04 0.15
CA VAL A 767 73.46 26.94 -0.87
C VAL A 767 73.56 26.26 -2.24
N LYS A 768 73.70 24.93 -2.31
CA LYS A 768 73.65 24.16 -3.56
C LYS A 768 72.24 24.14 -4.15
N GLU A 769 71.22 23.84 -3.35
CA GLU A 769 69.82 23.84 -3.79
C GLU A 769 69.39 25.24 -4.29
N MET A 770 69.80 26.30 -3.58
CA MET A 770 69.63 27.68 -4.02
C MET A 770 70.20 27.94 -5.42
N LYS A 771 71.41 27.45 -5.71
CA LYS A 771 72.06 27.59 -7.03
C LYS A 771 71.32 26.82 -8.11
N GLU A 772 70.76 25.66 -7.80
CA GLU A 772 69.98 24.85 -8.73
C GLU A 772 68.63 25.51 -9.05
N LYS A 773 67.92 26.03 -8.05
CA LYS A 773 66.68 26.80 -8.23
C LYS A 773 66.90 28.12 -8.98
N LEU A 774 67.94 28.88 -8.65
CA LEU A 774 68.34 30.06 -9.45
C LEU A 774 68.73 29.69 -10.88
N GLY A 775 69.33 28.50 -11.10
CA GLY A 775 69.62 27.97 -12.43
C GLY A 775 68.37 27.66 -13.24
N ASP A 776 67.26 27.28 -12.59
CA ASP A 776 65.96 27.11 -13.25
C ASP A 776 65.31 28.45 -13.63
N ILE A 777 65.31 29.41 -12.69
CA ILE A 777 64.88 30.79 -12.95
C ILE A 777 65.67 31.41 -14.12
N ASP A 778 66.99 31.16 -14.22
CA ASP A 778 67.82 31.60 -15.34
C ASP A 778 67.47 30.93 -16.68
N ARG A 779 66.81 29.75 -16.67
CA ARG A 779 66.29 29.11 -17.89
C ARG A 779 64.93 29.68 -18.28
N ARG A 780 64.02 29.83 -17.33
CA ARG A 780 62.68 30.42 -17.54
C ARG A 780 62.80 31.87 -18.02
N LEU A 781 63.66 32.68 -17.42
CA LEU A 781 63.94 34.06 -17.86
C LEU A 781 64.37 34.17 -19.33
N LYS A 782 65.08 33.18 -19.88
CA LYS A 782 65.52 33.18 -21.29
C LYS A 782 64.39 32.85 -22.28
N GLY A 783 63.26 32.34 -21.81
CA GLY A 783 62.07 32.08 -22.61
C GLY A 783 60.89 33.01 -22.31
N ALA A 784 61.05 33.95 -21.36
CA ALA A 784 59.99 34.84 -20.92
C ALA A 784 59.83 36.03 -21.88
N GLU A 785 58.80 35.98 -22.72
CA GLU A 785 58.51 37.02 -23.73
C GLU A 785 57.82 38.25 -23.13
N GLY A 786 57.09 38.11 -22.01
CA GLY A 786 56.29 39.17 -21.39
C GLY A 786 56.83 39.66 -20.04
N ASP A 787 56.70 40.96 -19.78
CA ASP A 787 57.23 41.59 -18.56
C ASP A 787 56.55 41.13 -17.27
N GLU A 788 55.29 40.71 -17.32
CA GLU A 788 54.57 40.15 -16.16
C GLU A 788 55.23 38.85 -15.67
N GLU A 789 55.64 37.96 -16.58
CA GLU A 789 56.38 36.73 -16.22
C GLU A 789 57.77 37.07 -15.66
N LYS A 790 58.47 38.04 -16.25
CA LYS A 790 59.77 38.52 -15.73
C LYS A 790 59.61 39.10 -14.31
N VAL A 791 58.53 39.85 -14.03
CA VAL A 791 58.20 40.35 -12.68
C VAL A 791 57.85 39.21 -11.72
N GLN A 792 57.16 38.17 -12.17
CA GLN A 792 56.90 36.98 -11.34
C GLN A 792 58.20 36.24 -10.98
N LEU A 793 59.12 36.06 -11.92
CA LEU A 793 60.46 35.51 -11.69
C LEU A 793 61.30 36.38 -10.73
N LEU A 794 61.11 37.69 -10.75
CA LEU A 794 61.75 38.63 -9.81
C LEU A 794 61.25 38.41 -8.38
N LEU A 795 59.94 38.26 -8.19
CA LEU A 795 59.32 37.97 -6.89
C LEU A 795 59.71 36.57 -6.37
N GLU A 796 59.73 35.57 -7.25
CA GLU A 796 60.18 34.21 -6.94
C GLU A 796 61.64 34.21 -6.45
N THR A 797 62.52 34.94 -7.14
CA THR A 797 63.94 35.14 -6.75
C THR A 797 64.08 35.77 -5.36
N ILE A 798 63.26 36.78 -5.04
CA ILE A 798 63.30 37.49 -3.74
C ILE A 798 62.80 36.59 -2.60
N GLN A 799 61.71 35.86 -2.82
CA GLN A 799 61.13 34.96 -1.81
C GLN A 799 62.03 33.73 -1.57
N LEU A 800 62.55 33.12 -2.63
CA LEU A 800 63.54 32.03 -2.56
C LEU A 800 64.77 32.41 -1.73
N ASN A 801 65.29 33.63 -1.90
CA ASN A 801 66.39 34.17 -1.11
C ASN A 801 66.05 34.32 0.38
N LYS A 802 64.85 34.84 0.69
CA LYS A 802 64.38 35.02 2.07
C LYS A 802 64.28 33.68 2.80
N ASP A 803 63.73 32.67 2.14
CA ASP A 803 63.53 31.34 2.75
C ASP A 803 64.86 30.59 2.90
N THR A 804 65.72 30.61 1.87
CA THR A 804 67.09 30.06 1.92
C THR A 804 67.92 30.69 3.05
N VAL A 805 67.83 32.01 3.26
CA VAL A 805 68.52 32.69 4.37
C VAL A 805 67.97 32.26 5.74
N ASN A 806 66.68 31.93 5.85
CA ASN A 806 66.10 31.39 7.07
C ASN A 806 66.54 29.93 7.31
N GLU A 807 66.62 29.09 6.29
CA GLU A 807 67.21 27.74 6.38
C GLU A 807 68.68 27.77 6.83
N ILE A 808 69.52 28.63 6.25
CA ILE A 808 70.93 28.78 6.64
C ILE A 808 71.05 29.26 8.11
N ARG A 809 70.12 30.10 8.58
CA ARG A 809 70.04 30.49 10.00
C ARG A 809 69.66 29.32 10.91
N ALA A 810 68.79 28.42 10.47
CA ALA A 810 68.33 27.26 11.24
C ALA A 810 69.34 26.09 11.28
N ALA A 811 70.19 25.92 10.25
CA ALA A 811 71.20 24.86 10.17
C ALA A 811 72.16 24.80 11.40
N GLU A 812 72.77 23.64 11.68
CA GLU A 812 73.79 23.49 12.73
C GLU A 812 75.19 23.66 12.12
N ALA A 813 75.68 24.90 12.12
CA ALA A 813 76.98 25.27 11.57
C ALA A 813 77.58 26.46 12.35
N PRO A 814 78.91 26.62 12.38
CA PRO A 814 79.55 27.77 13.03
C PRO A 814 79.01 29.09 12.47
N LYS A 815 78.82 30.11 13.33
CA LYS A 815 78.25 31.40 12.91
C LYS A 815 78.96 32.00 11.68
N ARG A 816 80.29 31.94 11.64
CA ARG A 816 81.12 32.43 10.52
C ARG A 816 80.82 31.73 9.19
N GLU A 817 80.39 30.47 9.22
CA GLU A 817 80.01 29.68 8.04
C GLU A 817 78.61 30.09 7.54
N LYS A 818 77.65 30.23 8.47
CA LYS A 818 76.32 30.79 8.18
C LYS A 818 76.41 32.20 7.60
N ASP A 819 77.16 33.09 8.23
CA ASP A 819 77.33 34.49 7.81
C ASP A 819 77.94 34.56 6.40
N LYS A 820 78.95 33.71 6.10
CA LYS A 820 79.54 33.57 4.75
C LYS A 820 78.50 33.11 3.73
N ALA A 821 77.72 32.07 4.06
CA ALA A 821 76.74 31.48 3.17
C ALA A 821 75.53 32.40 2.91
N ILE A 822 75.06 33.13 3.92
CA ILE A 822 74.05 34.19 3.76
C ILE A 822 74.57 35.26 2.78
N GLY A 823 75.83 35.68 2.92
CA GLY A 823 76.46 36.62 1.98
C GLY A 823 76.62 36.05 0.56
N GLU A 824 76.88 34.74 0.42
CA GLU A 824 76.94 34.07 -0.89
C GLU A 824 75.55 33.98 -1.54
N THR A 825 74.52 33.53 -0.80
CA THR A 825 73.12 33.51 -1.22
C THR A 825 72.66 34.91 -1.64
N GLN A 826 72.86 35.93 -0.82
CA GLN A 826 72.52 37.32 -1.15
C GLN A 826 73.21 37.82 -2.43
N LYS A 827 74.48 37.46 -2.64
CA LYS A 827 75.24 37.81 -3.86
C LYS A 827 74.72 37.10 -5.11
N LEU A 828 74.32 35.84 -4.99
CA LEU A 828 73.72 35.05 -6.08
C LEU A 828 72.34 35.59 -6.45
N THR A 829 71.50 35.86 -5.45
CA THR A 829 70.20 36.53 -5.61
C THR A 829 70.36 37.87 -6.29
N LEU A 830 71.21 38.76 -5.78
CA LEU A 830 71.41 40.10 -6.36
C LEU A 830 71.84 40.02 -7.83
N LYS A 831 72.70 39.06 -8.19
CA LYS A 831 73.08 38.83 -9.59
C LYS A 831 71.89 38.40 -10.46
N MET A 832 71.00 37.55 -9.94
CA MET A 832 69.79 37.14 -10.66
C MET A 832 68.77 38.28 -10.77
N THR A 833 68.48 38.96 -9.66
CA THR A 833 67.64 40.18 -9.60
C THR A 833 68.12 41.23 -10.61
N THR A 834 69.43 41.49 -10.68
CA THR A 834 70.01 42.42 -11.67
C THR A 834 69.75 41.95 -13.10
N ARG A 835 69.94 40.65 -13.39
CA ARG A 835 69.70 40.08 -14.72
C ARG A 835 68.23 40.17 -15.16
N ILE A 836 67.30 39.89 -14.24
CA ILE A 836 65.86 40.00 -14.49
C ILE A 836 65.47 41.46 -14.73
N VAL A 837 66.00 42.40 -13.92
CA VAL A 837 65.74 43.85 -14.09
C VAL A 837 66.34 44.39 -15.39
N GLN A 838 67.52 43.93 -15.82
CA GLN A 838 68.06 44.26 -17.14
C GLN A 838 67.16 43.76 -18.28
N SER A 839 66.65 42.53 -18.17
CA SER A 839 65.71 41.93 -19.11
C SER A 839 64.31 42.56 -19.10
N LEU A 840 64.00 43.41 -18.11
CA LEU A 840 62.78 44.21 -17.95
C LEU A 840 62.95 45.66 -18.45
N LEU A 841 64.18 46.07 -18.82
CA LEU A 841 64.54 47.43 -19.22
C LEU A 841 65.24 47.47 -20.59
N ASP A 842 65.40 46.32 -21.24
CA ASP A 842 66.14 46.11 -22.49
C ASP A 842 67.60 46.65 -22.45
N LEU A 843 68.33 46.32 -21.37
CA LEU A 843 69.70 46.80 -21.04
C LEU A 843 70.82 45.73 -21.07
#